data_AF-A0A957KF19-F1
#
_entry.id   AF-A0A957KF19-F1
#
_cell.length_a   1.000
_cell.length_b   1.000
_cell.length_c   1.000
_cell.angle_alpha   90.00
_cell.angle_beta   90.00
_cell.angle_gamma   90.00
#
_symmetry.space_group_name_H-M   'P 1'
#
loop_
_entity.id
_entity.type
_entity.pdbx_description
1 polymer ?
#
loop_
_entity_poly.entity_id
_entity_poly.type
_entity_poly.pdbx_seq_one_letter_code
_entity_poly.pdbx_strand_id
1 'polypeptide(L)'
;MSAAHLLNIVENWLGLPAASGIRQLLFRASLLISLSLAAFGLAYFSPQDSANSDPRLSLLTAQAILEHRSLKLDPYEAQLGPEFKGNYRINAINGEHYYAYPLGPSLLALPVVMVARWAGWQMSDMNRDLALQNGLSALSVAAILLLAYAVARTRLGYWPSLLLATVFTFGSSWISTLATAWWNLNVAVLALLSALWLLLRLEKRVFRWYEPYLLGFALFWAYLSRPSTAIFIGLTLFYCLIWQRQQFLRIAGTAIVCLLGLVFIYYGEFSLPLHPYYLPAALGGVQGFDPDLQTPLPLALFGLLFSPSRGLFSFSPFLLLLPAFSLLRWQRLRRLPWFCLSWLWIAAHLLVIARFNVWWGGYSFGPRLLTDLLPAFFLLAILLWADGAAPGQRNVAHAWPIWGLGGLLAVISLGIHSGSGLFNSYTTDWNGNALAPDVNLRPGYIFDWRYPQFLASQQMLCARNADFNAQLLADGELIVPGFDQWEQITRADARYLNDRATRQWLAPEKPTPPAIVPAFRPAAQLFFPVISRDATGPGPTKIRALLVGWQPAGNDLLAICAESSIILPTVTADFAASPWQLVITGQSAWPTSVHLNGQLLGELPAMAPAASYALPVTNTLLQPDSDNQLTFTWDHEPTSARQPSLRLTTLTFVAP
;
A
#
# COMPACT_ATOMS: atom_id res chain seq x y z
N MET A 1 20.21 23.98 -33.34
CA MET A 1 18.74 23.95 -33.49
C MET A 1 18.22 25.38 -33.51
N SER A 2 17.45 25.80 -34.51
CA SER A 2 16.89 27.16 -34.56
C SER A 2 15.72 27.32 -33.57
N ALA A 3 15.48 28.53 -33.06
CA ALA A 3 14.37 28.84 -32.16
C ALA A 3 13.00 28.49 -32.78
N ALA A 4 12.84 28.67 -34.09
CA ALA A 4 11.64 28.29 -34.83
C ALA A 4 11.37 26.77 -34.82
N HIS A 5 12.43 25.94 -34.83
CA HIS A 5 12.28 24.49 -34.74
C HIS A 5 11.86 24.05 -33.33
N LEU A 6 12.39 24.69 -32.29
CA LEU A 6 11.95 24.46 -30.91
C LEU A 6 10.48 24.89 -30.72
N LEU A 7 10.10 26.04 -31.27
CA LEU A 7 8.72 26.53 -31.21
C LEU A 7 7.75 25.53 -31.88
N ASN A 8 8.08 25.04 -33.07
CA ASN A 8 7.27 24.03 -33.77
C ASN A 8 7.14 22.71 -32.99
N ILE A 9 8.20 22.28 -32.28
CA ILE A 9 8.13 21.08 -31.44
C ILE A 9 7.16 21.32 -30.27
N VAL A 10 7.27 22.47 -29.62
CA VAL A 10 6.44 22.84 -28.46
C VAL A 10 4.98 23.04 -28.87
N GLU A 11 4.71 23.71 -29.99
CA GLU A 11 3.35 23.91 -30.53
C GLU A 11 2.67 22.57 -30.86
N ASN A 12 3.39 21.65 -31.52
CA ASN A 12 2.88 20.31 -31.81
C ASN A 12 2.58 19.52 -30.53
N TRP A 13 3.47 19.63 -29.53
CA TRP A 13 3.32 18.94 -28.26
C TRP A 13 2.12 19.47 -27.46
N LEU A 14 1.89 20.78 -27.49
CA LEU A 14 0.72 21.45 -26.90
C LEU A 14 -0.54 21.39 -27.79
N GLY A 15 -0.47 20.73 -28.94
CA GLY A 15 -1.59 20.48 -29.84
C GLY A 15 -2.20 21.76 -30.44
N LEU A 16 -1.36 22.77 -30.65
CA LEU A 16 -1.76 24.04 -31.23
C LEU A 16 -1.66 23.97 -32.75
N PRO A 17 -2.62 24.57 -33.50
CA PRO A 17 -2.46 24.74 -34.94
C PRO A 17 -1.27 25.65 -35.24
N ALA A 18 -0.61 25.42 -36.39
CA ALA A 18 0.43 26.33 -36.87
C ALA A 18 -0.14 27.76 -36.94
N ALA A 19 0.55 28.72 -36.33
CA ALA A 19 0.12 30.12 -36.13
C ALA A 19 -0.89 30.38 -34.99
N SER A 20 -1.01 29.49 -34.00
CA SER A 20 -1.71 29.84 -32.76
C SER A 20 -1.05 31.04 -32.05
N GLY A 21 -1.86 31.97 -31.52
CA GLY A 21 -1.32 33.13 -30.81
C GLY A 21 -0.59 32.74 -29.52
N ILE A 22 0.49 33.45 -29.18
CA ILE A 22 1.32 33.26 -27.96
C ILE A 22 0.49 33.07 -26.69
N ARG A 23 -0.67 33.73 -26.56
CA ARG A 23 -1.58 33.57 -25.42
C ARG A 23 -2.07 32.13 -25.22
N GLN A 24 -2.45 31.43 -26.30
CA GLN A 24 -2.91 30.05 -26.22
C GLN A 24 -1.78 29.08 -25.90
N LEU A 25 -0.58 29.35 -26.44
CA LEU A 25 0.64 28.63 -26.11
C LEU A 25 0.94 28.72 -24.62
N LEU A 26 0.98 29.94 -24.08
CA LEU A 26 1.24 30.19 -22.67
C LEU A 26 0.18 29.54 -21.78
N PHE A 27 -1.11 29.63 -22.13
CA PHE A 27 -2.19 29.02 -21.35
C PHE A 27 -2.09 27.48 -21.27
N ARG A 28 -1.83 26.81 -22.40
CA ARG A 28 -1.72 25.35 -22.43
C ARG A 28 -0.45 24.87 -21.71
N ALA A 29 0.67 25.57 -21.92
CA ALA A 29 1.91 25.30 -21.20
C ALA A 29 1.74 25.51 -19.69
N SER A 30 1.13 26.63 -19.27
CA SER A 30 0.93 26.93 -17.86
C SER A 30 0.03 25.91 -17.18
N LEU A 31 -1.01 25.41 -17.85
CA LEU A 31 -1.87 24.37 -17.28
C LEU A 31 -1.12 23.06 -17.05
N LEU A 32 -0.33 22.60 -18.02
CA LEU A 32 0.45 21.38 -17.88
C LEU A 32 1.56 21.50 -16.82
N ILE A 33 2.22 22.65 -16.74
CA ILE A 33 3.18 22.97 -15.68
C ILE A 33 2.48 22.97 -14.32
N SER A 34 1.32 23.61 -14.20
CA SER A 34 0.55 23.67 -12.95
C SER A 34 0.13 22.27 -12.48
N LEU A 35 -0.32 21.41 -13.39
CA LEU A 35 -0.66 20.02 -13.05
C LEU A 35 0.56 19.20 -12.64
N SER A 36 1.71 19.44 -13.27
CA SER A 36 2.96 18.76 -12.90
C SER A 36 3.46 19.22 -11.52
N LEU A 37 3.35 20.51 -11.23
CA LEU A 37 3.64 21.06 -9.91
C LEU A 37 2.65 20.57 -8.86
N ALA A 38 1.37 20.41 -9.19
CA ALA A 38 0.38 19.81 -8.31
C ALA A 38 0.68 18.33 -8.04
N ALA A 39 1.04 17.55 -9.06
CA ALA A 39 1.47 16.16 -8.89
C ALA A 39 2.71 16.05 -7.99
N PHE A 40 3.71 16.89 -8.22
CA PHE A 40 4.89 16.97 -7.37
C PHE A 40 4.53 17.37 -5.93
N GLY A 41 3.76 18.44 -5.75
CA GLY A 41 3.39 18.97 -4.44
C GLY A 41 2.56 17.99 -3.61
N LEU A 42 1.54 17.37 -4.22
CA LEU A 42 0.72 16.35 -3.54
C LEU A 42 1.57 15.15 -3.11
N ALA A 43 2.49 14.70 -3.95
CA ALA A 43 3.40 13.62 -3.58
C ALA A 43 4.39 14.03 -2.49
N TYR A 44 5.06 15.18 -2.63
CA TYR A 44 6.11 15.62 -1.73
C TYR A 44 5.62 15.96 -0.33
N PHE A 45 4.42 16.53 -0.22
CA PHE A 45 3.78 16.91 1.05
C PHE A 45 2.85 15.81 1.61
N SER A 46 2.83 14.63 0.99
CA SER A 46 2.09 13.48 1.51
C SER A 46 2.65 13.06 2.87
N PRO A 47 1.83 12.94 3.94
CA PRO A 47 2.27 12.35 5.20
C PRO A 47 2.54 10.85 5.10
N GLN A 48 2.06 10.19 4.03
CA GLN A 48 2.30 8.77 3.81
C GLN A 48 3.72 8.54 3.30
N ASP A 49 4.49 7.78 4.06
CA ASP A 49 5.88 7.44 3.76
C ASP A 49 6.08 5.92 3.84
N SER A 50 6.69 5.36 2.81
CA SER A 50 7.09 3.96 2.72
C SER A 50 8.58 3.82 2.38
N ALA A 51 9.35 4.91 2.40
CA ALA A 51 10.75 4.94 2.02
C ALA A 51 11.65 4.15 2.98
N ASN A 52 11.24 3.96 4.25
CA ASN A 52 11.89 3.07 5.21
C ASN A 52 11.45 1.58 5.09
N SER A 53 10.84 1.19 3.96
CA SER A 53 10.52 -0.21 3.66
C SER A 53 11.53 -0.79 2.65
N ASP A 54 11.07 -1.55 1.67
CA ASP A 54 11.87 -2.16 0.60
C ASP A 54 12.90 -1.22 -0.05
N PRO A 55 12.60 0.05 -0.40
CA PRO A 55 13.52 0.90 -1.14
C PRO A 55 14.66 1.53 -0.30
N ARG A 56 14.65 1.35 1.03
CA ARG A 56 15.55 2.01 2.00
C ARG A 56 17.04 1.96 1.65
N LEU A 57 17.51 0.88 1.04
CA LEU A 57 18.93 0.68 0.72
C LEU A 57 19.28 0.99 -0.74
N SER A 58 18.31 1.46 -1.54
CA SER A 58 18.52 1.74 -2.96
C SER A 58 19.49 2.91 -3.19
N LEU A 59 19.33 4.04 -2.49
CA LEU A 59 20.23 5.17 -2.66
C LEU A 59 21.59 4.91 -2.01
N LEU A 60 21.64 4.13 -0.93
CA LEU A 60 22.90 3.65 -0.37
C LEU A 60 23.67 2.76 -1.35
N THR A 61 22.97 1.90 -2.09
CA THR A 61 23.59 1.12 -3.18
C THR A 61 24.15 2.02 -4.28
N ALA A 62 23.43 3.09 -4.64
CA ALA A 62 23.94 4.08 -5.60
C ALA A 62 25.21 4.78 -5.07
N GLN A 63 25.25 5.09 -3.78
CA GLN A 63 26.43 5.64 -3.12
C GLN A 63 27.60 4.63 -3.11
N ALA A 64 27.35 3.35 -2.83
CA ALA A 64 28.36 2.29 -2.87
C ALA A 64 29.04 2.20 -4.25
N ILE A 65 28.26 2.31 -5.33
CA ILE A 65 28.79 2.35 -6.71
C ILE A 65 29.70 3.56 -6.92
N LEU A 66 29.34 4.74 -6.39
CA LEU A 66 30.13 5.96 -6.53
C LEU A 66 31.41 5.97 -5.68
N GLU A 67 31.38 5.40 -4.48
CA GLU A 67 32.50 5.39 -3.53
C GLU A 67 33.45 4.22 -3.77
N HIS A 68 32.91 3.02 -3.94
CA HIS A 68 33.65 1.77 -3.91
C HIS A 68 33.67 1.05 -5.26
N ARG A 69 32.96 1.57 -6.27
CA ARG A 69 32.82 0.92 -7.59
C ARG A 69 32.32 -0.52 -7.50
N SER A 70 31.46 -0.79 -6.51
CA SER A 70 30.91 -2.12 -6.23
C SER A 70 29.46 -2.00 -5.77
N LEU A 71 28.72 -3.10 -5.84
CA LEU A 71 27.35 -3.22 -5.34
C LEU A 71 27.29 -3.62 -3.86
N LYS A 72 28.44 -3.94 -3.26
CA LYS A 72 28.57 -4.42 -1.88
C LYS A 72 28.22 -3.35 -0.86
N LEU A 73 27.47 -3.73 0.15
CA LEU A 73 27.08 -2.89 1.27
C LEU A 73 28.02 -3.08 2.48
N ASP A 74 28.93 -4.06 2.45
CA ASP A 74 29.90 -4.34 3.52
C ASP A 74 30.67 -3.11 4.05
N PRO A 75 31.09 -2.13 3.22
CA PRO A 75 31.73 -0.91 3.72
C PRO A 75 30.87 -0.08 4.68
N TYR A 76 29.55 -0.27 4.68
CA TYR A 76 28.59 0.46 5.50
C TYR A 76 28.15 -0.31 6.74
N GLU A 77 28.70 -1.49 7.04
CA GLU A 77 28.33 -2.31 8.21
C GLU A 77 28.33 -1.50 9.51
N ALA A 78 29.41 -0.76 9.76
CA ALA A 78 29.55 0.06 10.97
C ALA A 78 28.53 1.21 11.05
N GLN A 79 28.15 1.79 9.90
CA GLN A 79 27.23 2.92 9.82
C GLN A 79 25.77 2.49 9.94
N LEU A 80 25.44 1.35 9.35
CA LEU A 80 24.11 0.72 9.41
C LEU A 80 23.88 0.03 10.76
N GLY A 81 24.94 -0.46 11.42
CA GLY A 81 24.85 -1.06 12.75
C GLY A 81 23.86 -2.23 12.78
N PRO A 82 22.82 -2.21 13.64
CA PRO A 82 21.80 -3.27 13.67
C PRO A 82 21.06 -3.45 12.34
N GLU A 83 20.96 -2.40 11.52
CA GLU A 83 20.26 -2.41 10.21
C GLU A 83 21.00 -3.26 9.16
N PHE A 84 22.26 -3.61 9.42
CA PHE A 84 23.09 -4.40 8.52
C PHE A 84 22.88 -5.90 8.69
N LYS A 85 22.98 -6.39 9.93
CA LYS A 85 23.04 -7.82 10.22
C LYS A 85 21.68 -8.42 10.29
N GLY A 86 21.11 -8.72 9.12
CA GLY A 86 19.92 -9.53 9.02
C GLY A 86 18.70 -8.91 8.39
N ASN A 87 18.77 -7.63 8.11
CA ASN A 87 17.71 -6.96 7.40
C ASN A 87 17.28 -7.74 6.15
N TYR A 88 15.98 -8.03 6.01
CA TYR A 88 15.43 -8.75 4.85
C TYR A 88 15.73 -8.05 3.51
N ARG A 89 16.14 -6.78 3.55
CA ARG A 89 16.57 -5.96 2.41
C ARG A 89 18.02 -6.24 2.00
N ILE A 90 18.76 -7.06 2.75
CA ILE A 90 20.14 -7.42 2.51
C ILE A 90 20.25 -8.93 2.28
N ASN A 91 20.73 -9.30 1.11
CA ASN A 91 21.06 -10.69 0.78
C ASN A 91 22.55 -10.92 1.01
N ALA A 92 22.88 -11.92 1.82
CA ALA A 92 24.23 -12.44 1.93
C ALA A 92 24.48 -13.47 0.82
N ILE A 93 25.40 -13.17 -0.10
CA ILE A 93 25.77 -14.03 -1.23
C ILE A 93 27.28 -14.25 -1.15
N ASN A 94 27.72 -15.49 -0.98
CA ASN A 94 29.14 -15.86 -0.85
C ASN A 94 29.89 -15.10 0.26
N GLY A 95 29.19 -14.72 1.34
CA GLY A 95 29.78 -13.97 2.46
C GLY A 95 29.79 -12.45 2.30
N GLU A 96 29.31 -11.93 1.17
CA GLU A 96 29.21 -10.49 0.88
C GLU A 96 27.75 -10.03 0.90
N HIS A 97 27.52 -8.77 1.24
CA HIS A 97 26.18 -8.26 1.54
C HIS A 97 25.69 -7.30 0.47
N TYR A 98 24.52 -7.59 -0.08
CA TYR A 98 23.98 -6.85 -1.20
C TYR A 98 22.54 -6.44 -0.97
N TYR A 99 22.14 -5.33 -1.57
CA TYR A 99 20.75 -4.93 -1.58
C TYR A 99 19.86 -5.96 -2.31
N ALA A 100 18.78 -6.39 -1.66
CA ALA A 100 17.96 -7.52 -2.09
C ALA A 100 17.01 -7.22 -3.27
N TYR A 101 16.88 -5.96 -3.68
CA TYR A 101 15.93 -5.54 -4.72
C TYR A 101 16.64 -5.10 -6.01
N PRO A 102 15.90 -4.99 -7.14
CA PRO A 102 16.45 -4.59 -8.43
C PRO A 102 17.25 -3.29 -8.42
N LEU A 103 18.31 -3.23 -9.24
CA LEU A 103 19.21 -2.08 -9.31
C LEU A 103 18.67 -0.89 -10.13
N GLY A 104 17.56 -1.04 -10.86
CA GLY A 104 17.02 0.02 -11.71
C GLY A 104 16.91 1.39 -11.02
N PRO A 105 16.30 1.47 -9.82
CA PRO A 105 16.24 2.70 -9.02
C PRO A 105 17.61 3.23 -8.57
N SER A 106 18.49 2.35 -8.11
CA SER A 106 19.83 2.72 -7.63
C SER A 106 20.67 3.32 -8.75
N LEU A 107 20.65 2.70 -9.94
CA LEU A 107 21.39 3.17 -11.11
C LEU A 107 20.81 4.49 -11.66
N LEU A 108 19.48 4.64 -11.70
CA LEU A 108 18.86 5.88 -12.16
C LEU A 108 19.13 7.05 -11.18
N ALA A 109 19.28 6.75 -9.89
CA ALA A 109 19.54 7.74 -8.86
C ALA A 109 21.01 8.21 -8.80
N LEU A 110 21.96 7.55 -9.50
CA LEU A 110 23.39 7.88 -9.44
C LEU A 110 23.71 9.37 -9.60
N PRO A 111 23.16 10.12 -10.58
CA PRO A 111 23.49 11.54 -10.73
C PRO A 111 23.01 12.37 -9.54
N VAL A 112 21.85 12.03 -8.99
CA VAL A 112 21.24 12.77 -7.88
C VAL A 112 21.95 12.46 -6.58
N VAL A 113 22.32 11.20 -6.34
CA VAL A 113 23.12 10.78 -5.19
C VAL A 113 24.53 11.38 -5.27
N MET A 114 25.13 11.48 -6.46
CA MET A 114 26.42 12.16 -6.64
C MET A 114 26.34 13.64 -6.21
N VAL A 115 25.30 14.37 -6.63
CA VAL A 115 25.09 15.77 -6.22
C VAL A 115 24.83 15.88 -4.72
N ALA A 116 24.00 14.99 -4.14
CA ALA A 116 23.74 14.96 -2.70
C ALA A 116 25.02 14.74 -1.90
N ARG A 117 25.91 13.84 -2.36
CA ARG A 117 27.21 13.60 -1.74
C ARG A 117 28.14 14.79 -1.84
N TRP A 118 28.16 15.51 -2.97
CA TRP A 118 28.90 16.77 -3.07
C TRP A 118 28.38 17.84 -2.11
N ALA A 119 27.09 17.81 -1.78
CA ALA A 119 26.48 18.63 -0.74
C ALA A 119 26.69 18.08 0.70
N GLY A 120 27.50 17.03 0.87
CA GLY A 120 27.84 16.43 2.16
C GLY A 120 26.80 15.46 2.72
N TRP A 121 25.79 15.06 1.94
CA TRP A 121 24.77 14.10 2.39
C TRP A 121 25.28 12.67 2.23
N GLN A 122 25.03 11.84 3.23
CA GLN A 122 25.35 10.41 3.26
C GLN A 122 24.04 9.62 3.24
N MET A 123 23.92 8.64 2.34
CA MET A 123 22.71 7.82 2.21
C MET A 123 22.61 6.73 3.31
N SER A 124 23.67 6.54 4.09
CA SER A 124 23.62 5.73 5.31
C SER A 124 22.86 6.46 6.43
N ASP A 125 22.83 7.80 6.43
CA ASP A 125 21.93 8.59 7.29
C ASP A 125 20.49 8.45 6.79
N MET A 126 19.67 7.80 7.62
CA MET A 126 18.27 7.54 7.34
C MET A 126 17.50 8.81 6.98
N ASN A 127 17.68 9.93 7.69
CA ASN A 127 16.90 11.14 7.43
C ASN A 127 17.23 11.75 6.06
N ARG A 128 18.50 11.68 5.64
CA ARG A 128 18.95 12.19 4.34
C ARG A 128 18.48 11.30 3.20
N ASP A 129 18.54 9.98 3.40
CA ASP A 129 18.05 9.00 2.45
C ASP A 129 16.54 9.15 2.22
N LEU A 130 15.73 9.19 3.30
CA LEU A 130 14.27 9.37 3.22
C LEU A 130 13.90 10.69 2.53
N ALA A 131 14.56 11.79 2.88
CA ALA A 131 14.31 13.09 2.25
C ALA A 131 14.60 13.08 0.75
N LEU A 132 15.69 12.43 0.33
CA LEU A 132 16.05 12.33 -1.09
C LEU A 132 15.11 11.38 -1.84
N GLN A 133 14.70 10.27 -1.22
CA GLN A 133 13.70 9.36 -1.76
C GLN A 133 12.35 10.07 -1.97
N ASN A 134 11.87 10.87 -1.02
CA ASN A 134 10.64 11.64 -1.14
C ASN A 134 10.72 12.61 -2.34
N GLY A 135 11.83 13.35 -2.47
CA GLY A 135 12.06 14.23 -3.62
C GLY A 135 12.04 13.50 -4.96
N LEU A 136 12.76 12.38 -5.06
CA LEU A 136 12.81 11.55 -6.28
C LEU A 136 11.45 10.94 -6.64
N SER A 137 10.76 10.43 -5.63
CA SER A 137 9.40 9.89 -5.74
C SER A 137 8.43 10.95 -6.29
N ALA A 138 8.38 12.13 -5.68
CA ALA A 138 7.54 13.24 -6.15
C ALA A 138 7.88 13.69 -7.57
N LEU A 139 9.17 13.78 -7.91
CA LEU A 139 9.62 14.08 -9.27
C LEU A 139 9.15 13.02 -10.28
N SER A 140 9.17 11.74 -9.92
CA SER A 140 8.69 10.69 -10.81
C SER A 140 7.19 10.73 -11.08
N VAL A 141 6.35 11.07 -10.10
CA VAL A 141 4.90 11.22 -10.32
C VAL A 141 4.64 12.34 -11.33
N ALA A 142 5.31 13.49 -11.20
CA ALA A 142 5.22 14.58 -12.17
C ALA A 142 5.71 14.15 -13.57
N ALA A 143 6.83 13.43 -13.65
CA ALA A 143 7.34 12.90 -14.90
C ALA A 143 6.41 11.86 -15.55
N ILE A 144 5.76 11.01 -14.75
CA ILE A 144 4.75 10.04 -15.19
C ILE A 144 3.54 10.75 -15.79
N LEU A 145 3.06 11.84 -15.17
CA LEU A 145 1.98 12.66 -15.74
C LEU A 145 2.35 13.21 -17.11
N LEU A 146 3.56 13.78 -17.24
CA LEU A 146 4.07 14.34 -18.48
C LEU A 146 4.26 13.28 -19.57
N LEU A 147 4.79 12.10 -19.21
CA LEU A 147 4.95 10.97 -20.12
C LEU A 147 3.60 10.39 -20.54
N ALA A 148 2.66 10.21 -19.61
CA ALA A 148 1.31 9.77 -19.91
C ALA A 148 0.62 10.74 -20.88
N TYR A 149 0.74 12.04 -20.63
CA TYR A 149 0.28 13.07 -21.56
C TYR A 149 0.94 12.92 -22.93
N ALA A 150 2.28 12.77 -23.00
CA ALA A 150 3.01 12.58 -24.25
C ALA A 150 2.58 11.31 -25.02
N VAL A 151 2.37 10.19 -24.33
CA VAL A 151 1.84 8.94 -24.89
C VAL A 151 0.45 9.18 -25.48
N ALA A 152 -0.46 9.79 -24.72
CA ALA A 152 -1.82 10.08 -25.21
C ALA A 152 -1.83 11.05 -26.41
N ARG A 153 -0.93 12.03 -26.43
CA ARG A 153 -0.77 12.99 -27.54
C ARG A 153 -0.37 12.32 -28.85
N THR A 154 0.16 11.09 -28.81
CA THR A 154 0.45 10.34 -30.03
C THR A 154 -0.82 9.96 -30.79
N ARG A 155 -2.00 9.87 -30.15
CA ARG A 155 -3.25 9.44 -30.81
C ARG A 155 -4.42 10.41 -30.63
N LEU A 156 -4.43 11.20 -29.56
CA LEU A 156 -5.54 12.08 -29.19
C LEU A 156 -5.18 13.56 -29.36
N GLY A 157 -6.17 14.44 -29.25
CA GLY A 157 -5.98 15.90 -29.15
C GLY A 157 -5.51 16.36 -27.77
N TYR A 158 -5.23 17.66 -27.61
CA TYR A 158 -4.73 18.24 -26.34
C TYR A 158 -5.61 17.89 -25.12
N TRP A 159 -6.90 18.22 -25.18
CA TRP A 159 -7.80 18.08 -24.03
C TRP A 159 -8.02 16.63 -23.59
N PRO A 160 -8.32 15.66 -24.48
CA PRO A 160 -8.42 14.26 -24.06
C PRO A 160 -7.10 13.70 -23.52
N SER A 161 -5.95 14.09 -24.09
CA SER A 161 -4.65 13.66 -23.56
C SER A 161 -4.41 14.19 -22.16
N LEU A 162 -4.73 15.47 -21.91
CA LEU A 162 -4.60 16.08 -20.59
C LEU A 162 -5.54 15.42 -19.58
N LEU A 163 -6.80 15.20 -19.95
CA LEU A 163 -7.81 14.56 -19.11
C LEU A 163 -7.39 13.15 -18.73
N LEU A 164 -7.04 12.29 -19.70
CA LEU A 164 -6.64 10.91 -19.42
C LEU A 164 -5.37 10.86 -18.57
N ALA A 165 -4.35 11.67 -18.88
CA ALA A 165 -3.12 11.71 -18.08
C ALA A 165 -3.40 12.15 -16.63
N THR A 166 -4.26 13.15 -16.44
CA THR A 166 -4.68 13.65 -15.12
C THR A 166 -5.45 12.57 -14.36
N VAL A 167 -6.51 12.00 -14.95
CA VAL A 167 -7.34 10.99 -14.29
C VAL A 167 -6.53 9.74 -13.93
N PHE A 168 -5.66 9.26 -14.82
CA PHE A 168 -4.81 8.11 -14.48
C PHE A 168 -3.76 8.45 -13.42
N THR A 169 -3.14 9.64 -13.46
CA THR A 169 -2.14 10.00 -12.45
C THR A 169 -2.79 10.13 -11.08
N PHE A 170 -3.81 10.98 -10.95
CA PHE A 170 -4.42 11.34 -9.66
C PHE A 170 -5.47 10.35 -9.17
N GLY A 171 -6.10 9.61 -10.08
CA GLY A 171 -7.18 8.67 -9.79
C GLY A 171 -6.75 7.21 -9.74
N SER A 172 -5.45 6.90 -9.72
CA SER A 172 -4.99 5.51 -9.65
C SER A 172 -3.79 5.35 -8.73
N SER A 173 -3.30 4.11 -8.62
CA SER A 173 -2.12 3.79 -7.83
C SER A 173 -0.83 4.45 -8.33
N TRP A 174 -0.83 5.11 -9.50
CA TRP A 174 0.30 5.95 -9.90
C TRP A 174 0.61 7.06 -8.90
N ILE A 175 -0.38 7.71 -8.29
CA ILE A 175 -0.08 8.68 -7.22
C ILE A 175 0.01 8.01 -5.86
N SER A 176 -0.97 7.20 -5.45
CA SER A 176 -1.05 6.68 -4.07
C SER A 176 0.03 5.63 -3.73
N THR A 177 0.70 5.05 -4.73
CA THR A 177 1.82 4.13 -4.51
C THR A 177 3.15 4.81 -4.82
N LEU A 178 3.27 5.45 -5.99
CA LEU A 178 4.57 5.92 -6.45
C LEU A 178 5.03 7.19 -5.73
N ALA A 179 4.12 7.91 -5.06
CA ALA A 179 4.45 9.07 -4.22
C ALA A 179 5.05 8.72 -2.85
N THR A 180 4.93 7.47 -2.39
CA THR A 180 5.28 7.14 -1.00
C THR A 180 6.74 6.71 -0.81
N ALA A 181 7.45 6.37 -1.89
CA ALA A 181 8.88 6.07 -1.85
C ALA A 181 9.51 6.02 -3.26
N TRP A 182 10.83 5.90 -3.31
CA TRP A 182 11.59 5.67 -4.55
C TRP A 182 11.64 4.17 -4.90
N TRP A 183 10.50 3.61 -5.32
CA TRP A 183 10.38 2.19 -5.60
C TRP A 183 11.00 1.76 -6.94
N ASN A 184 11.19 0.45 -7.07
CA ASN A 184 11.40 -0.18 -8.37
C ASN A 184 10.20 -0.01 -9.33
N LEU A 185 8.99 0.20 -8.79
CA LEU A 185 7.80 0.52 -9.58
C LEU A 185 7.89 1.88 -10.27
N ASN A 186 8.44 2.92 -9.61
CA ASN A 186 8.57 4.26 -10.18
C ASN A 186 9.33 4.20 -11.51
N VAL A 187 10.49 3.56 -11.46
CA VAL A 187 11.38 3.43 -12.62
C VAL A 187 10.80 2.51 -13.67
N ALA A 188 10.13 1.42 -13.28
CA ALA A 188 9.44 0.54 -14.22
C ALA A 188 8.34 1.29 -14.99
N VAL A 189 7.49 2.07 -14.33
CA VAL A 189 6.41 2.82 -14.99
C VAL A 189 6.96 3.90 -15.92
N LEU A 190 8.00 4.63 -15.50
CA LEU A 190 8.69 5.61 -16.36
C LEU A 190 9.25 4.93 -17.63
N ALA A 191 9.89 3.77 -17.49
CA ALA A 191 10.44 3.02 -18.61
C ALA A 191 9.34 2.45 -19.53
N LEU A 192 8.24 1.91 -18.97
CA LEU A 192 7.09 1.42 -19.73
C LEU A 192 6.40 2.53 -20.52
N LEU A 193 6.14 3.69 -19.92
CA LEU A 193 5.53 4.82 -20.62
C LEU A 193 6.46 5.40 -21.69
N SER A 194 7.77 5.45 -21.43
CA SER A 194 8.77 5.85 -22.42
C SER A 194 8.80 4.88 -23.60
N ALA A 195 8.78 3.57 -23.33
CA ALA A 195 8.72 2.53 -24.36
C ALA A 195 7.43 2.63 -25.17
N LEU A 196 6.27 2.80 -24.53
CA LEU A 196 4.98 3.03 -25.21
C LEU A 196 5.01 4.28 -26.09
N TRP A 197 5.57 5.39 -25.60
CA TRP A 197 5.69 6.62 -26.37
C TRP A 197 6.54 6.42 -27.64
N LEU A 198 7.70 5.79 -27.52
CA LEU A 198 8.60 5.50 -28.64
C LEU A 198 7.96 4.50 -29.63
N LEU A 199 7.32 3.46 -29.12
CA LEU A 199 6.64 2.44 -29.90
C LEU A 199 5.49 3.02 -30.73
N LEU A 200 4.63 3.86 -30.15
CA LEU A 200 3.52 4.48 -30.88
C LEU A 200 4.00 5.49 -31.94
N ARG A 201 5.16 6.12 -31.74
CA ARG A 201 5.81 6.97 -32.77
C ARG A 201 6.43 6.14 -33.88
N LEU A 202 7.02 4.99 -33.54
CA LEU A 202 7.53 4.01 -34.48
C LEU A 202 6.40 3.52 -35.41
N GLU A 203 5.22 3.20 -34.89
CA GLU A 203 4.06 2.79 -35.71
C GLU A 203 3.65 3.83 -36.76
N LYS A 204 3.72 5.11 -36.39
CA LYS A 204 3.40 6.21 -37.29
C LYS A 204 4.49 6.47 -38.33
N ARG A 205 5.62 5.76 -38.28
CA ARG A 205 6.83 6.02 -39.07
C ARG A 205 7.36 7.45 -38.88
N VAL A 206 7.08 8.06 -37.74
CA VAL A 206 7.56 9.42 -37.36
C VAL A 206 8.62 9.27 -36.26
N PHE A 207 9.62 8.45 -36.55
CA PHE A 207 10.70 8.14 -35.63
C PHE A 207 12.06 8.53 -36.20
N ARG A 208 12.99 8.87 -35.31
CA ARG A 208 14.39 9.17 -35.67
C ARG A 208 15.21 7.87 -35.68
N TRP A 209 16.32 7.85 -36.41
CA TRP A 209 17.14 6.64 -36.58
C TRP A 209 17.61 6.00 -35.25
N TYR A 210 17.78 6.81 -34.20
CA TYR A 210 18.22 6.35 -32.87
C TYR A 210 17.06 5.89 -31.96
N GLU A 211 15.81 6.23 -32.26
CA GLU A 211 14.65 5.91 -31.40
C GLU A 211 14.38 4.41 -31.22
N PRO A 212 14.60 3.52 -32.21
CA PRO A 212 14.53 2.08 -32.00
C PRO A 212 15.54 1.56 -30.97
N TYR A 213 16.73 2.17 -30.90
CA TYR A 213 17.74 1.82 -29.89
C TYR A 213 17.30 2.31 -28.51
N LEU A 214 16.76 3.54 -28.42
CA LEU A 214 16.16 4.04 -27.18
C LEU A 214 14.99 3.18 -26.71
N LEU A 215 14.18 2.64 -27.63
CA LEU A 215 13.10 1.72 -27.30
C LEU A 215 13.68 0.42 -26.72
N GLY A 216 14.69 -0.18 -27.35
CA GLY A 216 15.38 -1.36 -26.82
C GLY A 216 15.99 -1.11 -25.43
N PHE A 217 16.59 0.05 -25.22
CA PHE A 217 17.12 0.47 -23.92
C PHE A 217 16.01 0.66 -22.88
N ALA A 218 14.89 1.30 -23.22
CA ALA A 218 13.75 1.47 -22.33
C ALA A 218 13.12 0.12 -21.94
N LEU A 219 13.03 -0.83 -22.87
CA LEU A 219 12.60 -2.21 -22.58
C LEU A 219 13.56 -2.91 -21.61
N PHE A 220 14.87 -2.81 -21.83
CA PHE A 220 15.86 -3.32 -20.89
C PHE A 220 15.74 -2.67 -19.51
N TRP A 221 15.60 -1.34 -19.45
CA TRP A 221 15.51 -0.62 -18.17
C TRP A 221 14.24 -0.95 -17.40
N ALA A 222 13.13 -1.22 -18.11
CA ALA A 222 11.91 -1.75 -17.50
C ALA A 222 12.17 -3.11 -16.83
N TYR A 223 12.85 -4.04 -17.53
CA TYR A 223 13.22 -5.34 -16.97
C TYR A 223 14.15 -5.21 -15.77
N LEU A 224 15.20 -4.39 -15.91
CA LEU A 224 16.15 -4.06 -14.86
C LEU A 224 15.46 -3.47 -13.62
N SER A 225 14.35 -2.78 -13.78
CA SER A 225 13.59 -2.25 -12.65
C SER A 225 12.67 -3.29 -12.06
N ARG A 226 11.92 -4.04 -12.88
CA ARG A 226 11.06 -5.13 -12.41
C ARG A 226 10.99 -6.28 -13.43
N PRO A 227 11.18 -7.54 -13.00
CA PRO A 227 11.09 -8.70 -13.88
C PRO A 227 9.67 -8.92 -14.43
N SER A 228 8.63 -8.45 -13.73
CA SER A 228 7.22 -8.49 -14.18
C SER A 228 7.01 -7.82 -15.55
N THR A 229 7.86 -6.87 -15.92
CA THR A 229 7.79 -6.16 -17.21
C THR A 229 8.22 -7.02 -18.40
N ALA A 230 8.82 -8.20 -18.16
CA ALA A 230 9.16 -9.18 -19.20
C ALA A 230 7.96 -9.54 -20.09
N ILE A 231 6.75 -9.53 -19.53
CA ILE A 231 5.50 -9.74 -20.27
C ILE A 231 5.34 -8.67 -21.36
N PHE A 232 5.42 -7.39 -21.00
CA PHE A 232 5.32 -6.29 -21.95
C PHE A 232 6.44 -6.32 -23.00
N ILE A 233 7.67 -6.64 -22.57
CA ILE A 233 8.83 -6.74 -23.46
C ILE A 233 8.61 -7.84 -24.49
N GLY A 234 8.18 -9.04 -24.07
CA GLY A 234 7.88 -10.15 -24.96
C GLY A 234 6.80 -9.79 -25.98
N LEU A 235 5.71 -9.16 -25.54
CA LEU A 235 4.62 -8.69 -26.43
C LEU A 235 5.09 -7.61 -27.41
N THR A 236 5.94 -6.67 -26.96
CA THR A 236 6.51 -5.62 -27.80
C THR A 236 7.47 -6.17 -28.85
N LEU A 237 8.34 -7.11 -28.46
CA LEU A 237 9.27 -7.76 -29.37
C LEU A 237 8.53 -8.63 -30.38
N PHE A 238 7.50 -9.37 -29.94
CA PHE A 238 6.61 -10.13 -30.82
C PHE A 238 5.90 -9.23 -31.82
N TYR A 239 5.35 -8.10 -31.36
CA TYR A 239 4.76 -7.09 -32.24
C TYR A 239 5.78 -6.57 -33.26
N CYS A 240 6.99 -6.23 -32.82
CA CYS A 240 8.03 -5.71 -33.72
C CYS A 240 8.49 -6.77 -34.73
N LEU A 241 8.57 -8.04 -34.33
CA LEU A 241 8.93 -9.14 -35.21
C LEU A 241 7.91 -9.36 -36.33
N ILE A 242 6.64 -9.10 -36.08
CA ILE A 242 5.58 -9.29 -37.09
C ILE A 242 5.41 -8.03 -37.93
N TRP A 243 5.24 -6.87 -37.30
CA TRP A 243 4.81 -5.63 -37.97
C TRP A 243 5.92 -4.59 -38.18
N GLN A 244 7.04 -4.66 -37.46
CA GLN A 244 8.16 -3.71 -37.53
C GLN A 244 9.51 -4.40 -37.78
N ARG A 245 9.53 -5.43 -38.63
CA ARG A 245 10.69 -6.32 -38.86
C ARG A 245 12.02 -5.60 -39.07
N GLN A 246 12.00 -4.49 -39.79
CA GLN A 246 13.19 -3.70 -40.09
C GLN A 246 13.82 -3.05 -38.84
N GLN A 247 13.03 -2.79 -37.80
CA GLN A 247 13.52 -2.22 -36.55
C GLN A 247 13.71 -3.26 -35.45
N PHE A 248 13.15 -4.47 -35.60
CA PHE A 248 13.22 -5.55 -34.61
C PHE A 248 14.66 -5.82 -34.15
N LEU A 249 15.60 -5.99 -35.08
CA LEU A 249 17.00 -6.28 -34.73
C LEU A 249 17.67 -5.15 -33.95
N ARG A 250 17.32 -3.89 -34.22
CA ARG A 250 17.86 -2.74 -33.48
C ARG A 250 17.33 -2.69 -32.05
N ILE A 251 16.03 -2.92 -31.89
CA ILE A 251 15.34 -2.92 -30.59
C ILE A 251 15.82 -4.11 -29.76
N ALA A 252 15.68 -5.33 -30.31
CA ALA A 252 16.08 -6.57 -29.65
C ALA A 252 17.58 -6.60 -29.38
N GLY A 253 18.40 -6.20 -30.36
CA GLY A 253 19.85 -6.15 -30.22
C GLY A 253 20.29 -5.22 -29.09
N THR A 254 19.69 -4.03 -28.98
CA THR A 254 20.01 -3.11 -27.87
C THR A 254 19.61 -3.71 -26.51
N ALA A 255 18.41 -4.28 -26.41
CA ALA A 255 17.95 -4.89 -25.16
C ALA A 255 18.85 -6.07 -24.74
N ILE A 256 19.25 -6.92 -25.70
CA ILE A 256 20.14 -8.06 -25.48
C ILE A 256 21.54 -7.58 -25.06
N VAL A 257 22.13 -6.61 -25.74
CA VAL A 257 23.46 -6.08 -25.40
C VAL A 257 23.46 -5.52 -23.97
N CYS A 258 22.43 -4.75 -23.60
CA CYS A 258 22.31 -4.23 -22.24
C CYS A 258 22.12 -5.36 -21.21
N LEU A 259 21.30 -6.37 -21.53
CA LEU A 259 21.10 -7.55 -20.67
C LEU A 259 22.40 -8.34 -20.49
N LEU A 260 23.18 -8.56 -21.54
CA LEU A 260 24.47 -9.24 -21.46
C LEU A 260 25.47 -8.43 -20.62
N GLY A 261 25.46 -7.10 -20.74
CA GLY A 261 26.23 -6.22 -19.86
C GLY A 261 25.83 -6.36 -18.40
N LEU A 262 24.53 -6.44 -18.10
CA LEU A 262 24.02 -6.69 -16.75
C LEU A 262 24.45 -8.06 -16.21
N VAL A 263 24.30 -9.11 -17.02
CA VAL A 263 24.73 -10.47 -16.66
C VAL A 263 26.23 -10.52 -16.38
N PHE A 264 27.04 -9.80 -17.16
CA PHE A 264 28.48 -9.69 -16.93
C PHE A 264 28.80 -9.03 -15.58
N ILE A 265 28.14 -7.90 -15.26
CA ILE A 265 28.28 -7.23 -13.96
C ILE A 265 27.85 -8.16 -12.82
N TYR A 266 26.71 -8.82 -12.97
CA TYR A 266 26.19 -9.73 -11.96
C TYR A 266 27.05 -10.96 -11.76
N TYR A 267 27.62 -11.52 -12.82
CA TYR A 267 28.54 -12.63 -12.69
C TYR A 267 29.83 -12.21 -11.98
N GLY A 268 30.33 -10.99 -12.26
CA GLY A 268 31.49 -10.42 -11.58
C GLY A 268 31.27 -10.16 -10.08
N GLU A 269 30.09 -9.69 -9.68
CA GLU A 269 29.78 -9.37 -8.28
C GLU A 269 29.26 -10.61 -7.50
N PHE A 270 28.29 -11.34 -8.06
CA PHE A 270 27.56 -12.42 -7.35
C PHE A 270 28.06 -13.82 -7.68
N SER A 271 28.88 -14.01 -8.72
CA SER A 271 29.11 -15.32 -9.36
C SER A 271 27.82 -16.02 -9.82
N LEU A 272 26.77 -15.22 -10.09
CA LEU A 272 25.48 -15.65 -10.59
C LEU A 272 25.12 -14.85 -11.85
N PRO A 273 24.44 -15.46 -12.84
CA PRO A 273 24.06 -14.74 -14.05
C PRO A 273 23.03 -13.64 -13.79
N LEU A 274 22.19 -13.81 -12.76
CA LEU A 274 21.18 -12.85 -12.34
C LEU A 274 21.11 -12.75 -10.82
N HIS A 275 20.84 -11.54 -10.32
CA HIS A 275 20.53 -11.32 -8.90
C HIS A 275 19.34 -12.19 -8.46
N PRO A 276 19.33 -12.77 -7.24
CA PRO A 276 18.28 -13.69 -6.79
C PRO A 276 16.85 -13.20 -6.97
N TYR A 277 16.63 -11.88 -6.86
CA TYR A 277 15.32 -11.24 -7.10
C TYR A 277 14.71 -11.54 -8.49
N TYR A 278 15.53 -11.81 -9.51
CA TYR A 278 15.06 -12.10 -10.87
C TYR A 278 14.81 -13.59 -11.12
N LEU A 279 15.18 -14.46 -10.17
CA LEU A 279 15.03 -15.90 -10.30
C LEU A 279 13.62 -16.34 -9.90
N PRO A 280 13.08 -17.42 -10.50
CA PRO A 280 11.77 -17.95 -10.13
C PRO A 280 11.62 -18.29 -8.65
N ALA A 281 12.71 -18.61 -7.95
CA ALA A 281 12.72 -18.84 -6.50
C ALA A 281 12.27 -17.61 -5.70
N ALA A 282 12.46 -16.38 -6.21
CA ALA A 282 11.94 -15.16 -5.61
C ALA A 282 10.41 -15.02 -5.72
N LEU A 283 9.75 -15.77 -6.62
CA LEU A 283 8.29 -15.90 -6.63
C LEU A 283 7.79 -16.81 -5.49
N GLY A 284 8.68 -17.65 -4.92
CA GLY A 284 8.38 -18.66 -3.91
C GLY A 284 8.92 -18.39 -2.50
N GLY A 285 9.53 -17.23 -2.24
CA GLY A 285 10.39 -17.01 -1.07
C GLY A 285 9.85 -16.02 -0.03
N VAL A 286 8.79 -16.39 0.68
CA VAL A 286 8.64 -15.95 2.09
C VAL A 286 8.73 -17.23 2.92
N GLN A 287 9.80 -17.36 3.71
CA GLN A 287 9.90 -18.45 4.68
C GLN A 287 8.73 -18.33 5.67
N GLY A 288 7.87 -19.35 5.73
CA GLY A 288 6.72 -19.40 6.64
C GLY A 288 5.37 -19.61 5.98
N PHE A 289 5.26 -19.52 4.64
CA PHE A 289 4.02 -19.85 3.93
C PHE A 289 4.05 -21.30 3.45
N ASP A 290 3.06 -22.09 3.87
CA ASP A 290 2.90 -23.48 3.47
C ASP A 290 2.63 -23.58 1.96
N PRO A 291 3.50 -24.22 1.16
CA PRO A 291 3.29 -24.41 -0.27
C PRO A 291 1.98 -25.16 -0.61
N ASP A 292 1.42 -25.91 0.35
CA ASP A 292 0.21 -26.70 0.17
C ASP A 292 -1.10 -25.88 0.33
N LEU A 293 -1.01 -24.62 0.77
CA LEU A 293 -2.14 -23.69 0.97
C LEU A 293 -2.18 -22.58 -0.10
N GLN A 294 -2.07 -22.96 -1.39
CA GLN A 294 -2.23 -21.99 -2.47
C GLN A 294 -3.66 -21.44 -2.51
N THR A 295 -3.80 -20.11 -2.42
CA THR A 295 -5.10 -19.45 -2.64
C THR A 295 -5.66 -19.88 -4.00
N PRO A 296 -6.92 -20.34 -4.09
CA PRO A 296 -7.52 -20.69 -5.37
C PRO A 296 -7.40 -19.54 -6.36
N LEU A 297 -6.94 -19.83 -7.59
CA LEU A 297 -6.71 -18.80 -8.62
C LEU A 297 -7.91 -17.84 -8.82
N PRO A 298 -9.18 -18.32 -8.88
CA PRO A 298 -10.32 -17.42 -9.00
C PRO A 298 -10.47 -16.44 -7.82
N LEU A 299 -10.14 -16.88 -6.60
CA LEU A 299 -10.22 -16.06 -5.40
C LEU A 299 -9.13 -14.98 -5.40
N ALA A 300 -7.89 -15.32 -5.80
CA ALA A 300 -6.82 -14.35 -5.96
C ALA A 300 -7.13 -13.32 -7.06
N LEU A 301 -7.66 -13.76 -8.21
CA LEU A 301 -8.10 -12.85 -9.28
C LEU A 301 -9.25 -11.94 -8.82
N PHE A 302 -10.23 -12.48 -8.10
CA PHE A 302 -11.31 -11.68 -7.51
C PHE A 302 -10.75 -10.65 -6.53
N GLY A 303 -9.80 -11.03 -5.67
CA GLY A 303 -9.12 -10.12 -4.76
C GLY A 303 -8.38 -9.00 -5.49
N LEU A 304 -7.59 -9.34 -6.50
CA LEU A 304 -6.85 -8.35 -7.31
C LEU A 304 -7.75 -7.36 -8.05
N LEU A 305 -8.97 -7.75 -8.40
CA LEU A 305 -9.87 -6.91 -9.19
C LEU A 305 -10.93 -6.19 -8.36
N PHE A 306 -11.47 -6.84 -7.32
CA PHE A 306 -12.70 -6.40 -6.63
C PHE A 306 -12.61 -6.40 -5.11
N SER A 307 -11.49 -6.78 -4.48
CA SER A 307 -11.36 -6.65 -3.02
C SER A 307 -11.57 -5.20 -2.55
N PRO A 308 -12.22 -4.96 -1.40
CA PRO A 308 -12.35 -3.63 -0.78
C PRO A 308 -11.00 -3.01 -0.34
N SER A 309 -9.95 -3.83 -0.23
CA SER A 309 -8.64 -3.38 0.28
C SER A 309 -7.51 -3.52 -0.74
N ARG A 310 -7.68 -4.32 -1.79
CA ARG A 310 -6.66 -4.58 -2.83
C ARG A 310 -7.17 -4.56 -4.27
N GLY A 311 -8.48 -4.41 -4.48
CA GLY A 311 -9.10 -4.54 -5.80
C GLY A 311 -8.86 -3.33 -6.71
N LEU A 312 -8.38 -3.58 -7.93
CA LEU A 312 -8.17 -2.53 -8.94
C LEU A 312 -9.44 -1.71 -9.21
N PHE A 313 -10.59 -2.37 -9.39
CA PHE A 313 -11.85 -1.70 -9.69
C PHE A 313 -12.54 -1.12 -8.46
N SER A 314 -12.18 -1.55 -7.26
CA SER A 314 -12.66 -0.94 -6.01
C SER A 314 -11.98 0.41 -5.78
N PHE A 315 -10.67 0.50 -6.05
CA PHE A 315 -9.89 1.73 -5.84
C PHE A 315 -9.93 2.68 -7.05
N SER A 316 -9.95 2.13 -8.26
CA SER A 316 -10.01 2.87 -9.53
C SER A 316 -11.24 2.48 -10.36
N PRO A 317 -12.48 2.68 -9.87
CA PRO A 317 -13.71 2.25 -10.55
C PRO A 317 -13.91 2.79 -11.96
N PHE A 318 -13.31 3.92 -12.33
CA PHE A 318 -13.39 4.41 -13.72
C PHE A 318 -12.81 3.42 -14.74
N LEU A 319 -11.91 2.52 -14.32
CA LEU A 319 -11.33 1.49 -15.17
C LEU A 319 -12.35 0.42 -15.59
N LEU A 320 -13.49 0.27 -14.89
CA LEU A 320 -14.57 -0.65 -15.28
C LEU A 320 -15.20 -0.29 -16.63
N LEU A 321 -15.09 0.96 -17.06
CA LEU A 321 -15.56 1.38 -18.37
C LEU A 321 -14.75 0.75 -19.51
N LEU A 322 -13.47 0.46 -19.29
CA LEU A 322 -12.58 -0.06 -20.33
C LEU A 322 -12.97 -1.47 -20.83
N PRO A 323 -13.22 -2.49 -19.98
CA PRO A 323 -13.73 -3.77 -20.44
C PRO A 323 -15.13 -3.64 -21.07
N ALA A 324 -16.03 -2.85 -20.48
CA ALA A 324 -17.38 -2.64 -21.03
C ALA A 324 -17.34 -2.08 -22.46
N PHE A 325 -16.58 -0.99 -22.68
CA PHE A 325 -16.42 -0.42 -24.02
C PHE A 325 -15.63 -1.31 -24.97
N SER A 326 -14.66 -2.08 -24.47
CA SER A 326 -13.91 -3.04 -25.29
C SER A 326 -14.82 -4.12 -25.87
N LEU A 327 -15.79 -4.62 -25.11
CA LEU A 327 -16.80 -5.57 -25.60
C LEU A 327 -17.69 -4.93 -26.66
N LEU A 328 -18.21 -3.73 -26.40
CA LEU A 328 -19.08 -2.99 -27.34
C LEU A 328 -18.39 -2.67 -28.67
N ARG A 329 -17.07 -2.46 -28.65
CA ARG A 329 -16.26 -2.06 -29.81
C ARG A 329 -15.35 -3.16 -30.35
N TRP A 330 -15.50 -4.38 -29.85
CA TRP A 330 -14.59 -5.50 -30.12
C TRP A 330 -14.34 -5.73 -31.61
N GLN A 331 -15.40 -5.78 -32.42
CA GLN A 331 -15.31 -6.10 -33.85
C GLN A 331 -14.42 -5.12 -34.64
N ARG A 332 -14.39 -3.85 -34.23
CA ARG A 332 -13.57 -2.81 -34.86
C ARG A 332 -12.16 -2.82 -34.30
N LEU A 333 -12.05 -2.82 -32.97
CA LEU A 333 -10.78 -2.64 -32.28
C LEU A 333 -9.88 -3.87 -32.32
N ARG A 334 -10.43 -5.08 -32.45
CA ARG A 334 -9.64 -6.33 -32.57
C ARG A 334 -8.68 -6.35 -33.76
N ARG A 335 -8.86 -5.44 -34.74
CA ARG A 335 -7.96 -5.27 -35.88
C ARG A 335 -6.70 -4.47 -35.52
N LEU A 336 -6.71 -3.73 -34.42
CA LEU A 336 -5.55 -3.00 -33.91
C LEU A 336 -4.70 -3.96 -33.07
N PRO A 337 -3.43 -4.24 -33.44
CA PRO A 337 -2.61 -5.20 -32.72
C PRO A 337 -2.51 -4.90 -31.22
N TRP A 338 -2.28 -3.63 -30.89
CA TRP A 338 -2.14 -3.18 -29.49
C TRP A 338 -3.42 -3.24 -28.67
N PHE A 339 -4.60 -3.32 -29.27
CA PHE A 339 -5.82 -3.55 -28.52
C PHE A 339 -5.83 -4.97 -27.92
N CYS A 340 -5.58 -5.98 -28.76
CA CYS A 340 -5.51 -7.37 -28.32
C CYS A 340 -4.28 -7.63 -27.43
N LEU A 341 -3.12 -7.07 -27.77
CA LEU A 341 -1.90 -7.22 -26.98
C LEU A 341 -2.02 -6.55 -25.60
N SER A 342 -2.77 -5.46 -25.45
CA SER A 342 -3.02 -4.86 -24.13
C SER A 342 -3.88 -5.76 -23.25
N TRP A 343 -4.93 -6.39 -23.80
CA TRP A 343 -5.71 -7.37 -23.05
C TRP A 343 -4.91 -8.62 -22.70
N LEU A 344 -4.04 -9.08 -23.59
CA LEU A 344 -3.11 -10.18 -23.32
C LEU A 344 -2.10 -9.80 -22.23
N TRP A 345 -1.59 -8.57 -22.25
CA TRP A 345 -0.72 -8.05 -21.18
C TRP A 345 -1.46 -8.05 -19.84
N ILE A 346 -2.68 -7.51 -19.79
CA ILE A 346 -3.53 -7.52 -18.58
C ILE A 346 -3.73 -8.94 -18.06
N ALA A 347 -4.16 -9.87 -18.91
CA ALA A 347 -4.40 -11.25 -18.51
C ALA A 347 -3.14 -11.94 -18.01
N ALA A 348 -2.03 -11.86 -18.76
CA ALA A 348 -0.77 -12.50 -18.38
C ALA A 348 -0.21 -11.94 -17.06
N HIS A 349 -0.28 -10.62 -16.86
CA HIS A 349 0.22 -10.00 -15.64
C HIS A 349 -0.65 -10.38 -14.43
N LEU A 350 -1.97 -10.36 -14.56
CA LEU A 350 -2.88 -10.81 -13.50
C LEU A 350 -2.63 -12.27 -13.12
N LEU A 351 -2.38 -13.16 -14.09
CA LEU A 351 -2.06 -14.56 -13.82
C LEU A 351 -0.74 -14.72 -13.05
N VAL A 352 0.29 -13.95 -13.40
CA VAL A 352 1.57 -13.98 -12.68
C VAL A 352 1.41 -13.47 -11.25
N ILE A 353 0.72 -12.35 -11.05
CA ILE A 353 0.52 -11.78 -9.71
C ILE A 353 -0.41 -12.66 -8.86
N ALA A 354 -1.47 -13.25 -9.43
CA ALA A 354 -2.37 -14.14 -8.71
C ALA A 354 -1.70 -15.44 -8.24
N ARG A 355 -0.53 -15.79 -8.79
CA ARG A 355 0.29 -16.94 -8.37
C ARG A 355 1.48 -16.56 -7.50
N PHE A 356 1.65 -15.27 -7.22
CA PHE A 356 2.67 -14.80 -6.30
C PHE A 356 2.27 -15.13 -4.86
N ASN A 357 3.22 -15.56 -4.02
CA ASN A 357 2.93 -16.01 -2.65
C ASN A 357 2.19 -14.95 -1.82
N VAL A 358 2.60 -13.68 -1.96
CA VAL A 358 1.95 -12.53 -1.31
C VAL A 358 1.19 -11.73 -2.36
N TRP A 359 0.28 -12.39 -3.10
CA TRP A 359 -0.48 -11.78 -4.19
C TRP A 359 -1.31 -10.57 -3.74
N TRP A 360 -1.65 -10.47 -2.45
CA TRP A 360 -2.33 -9.31 -1.87
C TRP A 360 -1.40 -8.10 -1.63
N GLY A 361 -0.10 -8.22 -1.93
CA GLY A 361 0.85 -7.10 -1.90
C GLY A 361 1.38 -6.70 -0.53
N GLY A 362 1.02 -7.45 0.53
CA GLY A 362 1.46 -7.21 1.89
C GLY A 362 0.93 -5.92 2.48
N TYR A 363 1.79 -5.21 3.21
CA TYR A 363 1.48 -3.93 3.85
C TYR A 363 1.54 -2.81 2.81
N SER A 364 0.42 -2.57 2.16
CA SER A 364 0.33 -1.57 1.10
C SER A 364 -1.04 -0.93 1.05
N PHE A 365 -1.14 0.22 0.39
CA PHE A 365 -2.42 0.83 0.06
C PHE A 365 -2.90 0.34 -1.31
N GLY A 366 -4.09 -0.28 -1.34
CA GLY A 366 -4.77 -0.65 -2.58
C GLY A 366 -4.02 -1.62 -3.49
N PRO A 367 -4.26 -1.58 -4.83
CA PRO A 367 -3.75 -2.55 -5.80
C PRO A 367 -2.27 -2.32 -6.17
N ARG A 368 -1.37 -2.17 -5.17
CA ARG A 368 0.05 -1.81 -5.37
C ARG A 368 0.74 -2.67 -6.44
N LEU A 369 0.50 -3.99 -6.42
CA LEU A 369 1.13 -4.93 -7.36
C LEU A 369 0.67 -4.80 -8.81
N LEU A 370 -0.42 -4.06 -9.08
CA LEU A 370 -0.94 -3.81 -10.43
C LEU A 370 -0.58 -2.42 -10.96
N THR A 371 0.24 -1.65 -10.23
CA THR A 371 0.59 -0.27 -10.62
C THR A 371 1.37 -0.20 -11.95
N ASP A 372 2.23 -1.19 -12.22
CA ASP A 372 2.95 -1.36 -13.49
C ASP A 372 2.10 -2.01 -14.59
N LEU A 373 0.85 -2.39 -14.30
CA LEU A 373 -0.14 -2.83 -15.29
C LEU A 373 -0.99 -1.67 -15.85
N LEU A 374 -1.09 -0.56 -15.12
CA LEU A 374 -1.85 0.63 -15.53
C LEU A 374 -1.47 1.19 -16.90
N PRO A 375 -0.21 1.14 -17.39
CA PRO A 375 0.11 1.54 -18.76
C PRO A 375 -0.69 0.77 -19.83
N ALA A 376 -1.05 -0.50 -19.59
CA ALA A 376 -1.89 -1.28 -20.51
C ALA A 376 -3.33 -0.74 -20.55
N PHE A 377 -3.92 -0.45 -19.38
CA PHE A 377 -5.22 0.19 -19.28
C PHE A 377 -5.23 1.60 -19.87
N PHE A 378 -4.15 2.34 -19.68
CA PHE A 378 -3.98 3.67 -20.26
C PHE A 378 -3.95 3.62 -21.79
N LEU A 379 -3.23 2.65 -22.37
CA LEU A 379 -3.23 2.41 -23.81
C LEU A 379 -4.63 2.04 -24.33
N LEU A 380 -5.37 1.17 -23.62
CA LEU A 380 -6.76 0.84 -23.97
C LEU A 380 -7.65 2.08 -23.93
N ALA A 381 -7.54 2.93 -22.90
CA ALA A 381 -8.29 4.18 -22.80
C ALA A 381 -8.02 5.10 -24.00
N ILE A 382 -6.75 5.21 -24.42
CA ILE A 382 -6.37 5.99 -25.61
C ILE A 382 -7.01 5.42 -26.88
N LEU A 383 -6.94 4.10 -27.09
CA LEU A 383 -7.48 3.46 -28.30
C LEU A 383 -9.01 3.57 -28.37
N LEU A 384 -9.69 3.37 -27.23
CA LEU A 384 -11.14 3.49 -27.13
C LEU A 384 -11.61 4.93 -27.36
N TRP A 385 -10.91 5.91 -26.78
CA TRP A 385 -11.21 7.32 -27.01
C TRP A 385 -11.03 7.71 -28.48
N ALA A 386 -9.93 7.26 -29.09
CA ALA A 386 -9.63 7.54 -30.50
C ALA A 386 -10.70 6.96 -31.44
N ASP A 387 -11.21 5.74 -31.19
CA ASP A 387 -12.32 5.17 -31.96
C ASP A 387 -13.60 5.98 -31.80
N GLY A 388 -13.94 6.35 -30.56
CA GLY A 388 -15.16 7.12 -30.26
C GLY A 388 -15.18 8.51 -30.90
N ALA A 389 -14.01 9.14 -31.06
CA ALA A 389 -13.87 10.46 -31.67
C ALA A 389 -13.81 10.45 -33.21
N ALA A 390 -13.84 9.28 -33.87
CA ALA A 390 -13.68 9.19 -35.32
C ALA A 390 -14.88 9.78 -36.10
N PRO A 391 -14.65 10.48 -37.25
CA PRO A 391 -15.72 11.03 -38.09
C PRO A 391 -16.73 9.98 -38.54
N GLY A 392 -18.03 10.30 -38.46
CA GLY A 392 -19.13 9.38 -38.77
C GLY A 392 -19.76 8.70 -37.55
N GLN A 393 -19.16 8.83 -36.37
CA GLN A 393 -19.71 8.34 -35.11
C GLN A 393 -20.60 9.39 -34.42
N ARG A 394 -21.74 9.75 -35.05
CA ARG A 394 -22.66 10.80 -34.55
C ARG A 394 -23.43 10.46 -33.25
N ASN A 395 -23.28 9.27 -32.67
CA ASN A 395 -23.97 8.88 -31.44
C ASN A 395 -23.31 9.38 -30.14
N VAL A 396 -22.19 10.11 -30.20
CA VAL A 396 -21.50 10.62 -28.99
C VAL A 396 -22.33 11.67 -28.23
N ALA A 397 -23.23 12.39 -28.91
CA ALA A 397 -24.13 13.35 -28.28
C ALA A 397 -25.12 12.72 -27.27
N HIS A 398 -25.44 11.43 -27.44
CA HIS A 398 -26.32 10.67 -26.51
C HIS A 398 -25.52 9.85 -25.48
N ALA A 399 -24.18 9.90 -25.50
CA ALA A 399 -23.32 9.21 -24.55
C ALA A 399 -23.05 10.02 -23.26
N TRP A 400 -23.74 11.15 -23.08
CA TRP A 400 -23.59 12.01 -21.90
C TRP A 400 -23.81 11.28 -20.55
N PRO A 401 -24.71 10.29 -20.41
CA PRO A 401 -24.84 9.56 -19.14
C PRO A 401 -23.59 8.73 -18.84
N ILE A 402 -22.95 8.19 -19.88
CA ILE A 402 -21.74 7.37 -19.74
C ILE A 402 -20.52 8.25 -19.45
N TRP A 403 -20.43 9.42 -20.08
CA TRP A 403 -19.42 10.42 -19.72
C TRP A 403 -19.64 10.96 -18.31
N GLY A 404 -20.89 11.19 -17.91
CA GLY A 404 -21.26 11.59 -16.55
C GLY A 404 -20.89 10.52 -15.53
N LEU A 405 -21.22 9.26 -15.78
CA LEU A 405 -20.80 8.13 -14.95
C LEU A 405 -19.28 8.02 -14.88
N GLY A 406 -18.58 8.09 -16.02
CA GLY A 406 -17.11 8.05 -16.05
C GLY A 406 -16.46 9.19 -15.29
N GLY A 407 -17.02 10.40 -15.38
CA GLY A 407 -16.62 11.55 -14.58
C GLY A 407 -16.82 11.31 -13.09
N LEU A 408 -18.00 10.82 -12.67
CA LEU A 408 -18.29 10.48 -11.28
C LEU A 408 -17.32 9.42 -10.73
N LEU A 409 -17.13 8.32 -11.46
CA LEU A 409 -16.21 7.26 -11.05
C LEU A 409 -14.77 7.77 -10.97
N ALA A 410 -14.35 8.64 -11.89
CA ALA A 410 -13.03 9.27 -11.83
C ALA A 410 -12.89 10.15 -10.58
N VAL A 411 -13.90 10.97 -10.24
CA VAL A 411 -13.89 11.79 -9.02
C VAL A 411 -13.79 10.94 -7.76
N ILE A 412 -14.52 9.82 -7.69
CA ILE A 412 -14.41 8.85 -6.59
C ILE A 412 -12.97 8.31 -6.50
N SER A 413 -12.38 7.90 -7.62
CA SER A 413 -11.01 7.39 -7.63
C SER A 413 -9.97 8.46 -7.24
N LEU A 414 -10.18 9.72 -7.63
CA LEU A 414 -9.35 10.84 -7.18
C LEU A 414 -9.44 11.00 -5.65
N GLY A 415 -10.63 10.92 -5.07
CA GLY A 415 -10.83 10.95 -3.61
C GLY A 415 -10.12 9.80 -2.90
N ILE A 416 -10.21 8.58 -3.45
CA ILE A 416 -9.55 7.39 -2.90
C ILE A 416 -8.02 7.52 -2.97
N HIS A 417 -7.46 7.85 -4.13
CA HIS A 417 -6.01 7.81 -4.34
C HIS A 417 -5.29 9.10 -3.90
N SER A 418 -5.79 10.26 -4.30
CA SER A 418 -5.17 11.55 -3.95
C SER A 418 -5.62 12.09 -2.60
N GLY A 419 -6.80 11.69 -2.12
CA GLY A 419 -7.30 12.03 -0.77
C GLY A 419 -6.82 11.01 0.26
N SER A 420 -7.54 9.89 0.38
CA SER A 420 -7.24 8.85 1.39
C SER A 420 -5.83 8.27 1.23
N GLY A 421 -5.44 7.92 0.01
CA GLY A 421 -4.17 7.24 -0.26
C GLY A 421 -2.92 8.05 0.08
N LEU A 422 -2.99 9.39 0.03
CA LEU A 422 -1.86 10.27 0.37
C LEU A 422 -1.97 10.87 1.76
N PHE A 423 -3.18 11.24 2.22
CA PHE A 423 -3.34 12.09 3.40
C PHE A 423 -4.04 11.42 4.58
N ASN A 424 -4.51 10.18 4.44
CA ASN A 424 -5.16 9.45 5.52
C ASN A 424 -4.24 8.35 6.09
N SER A 425 -3.57 8.63 7.21
CA SER A 425 -2.64 7.70 7.89
C SER A 425 -3.30 6.39 8.32
N TYR A 426 -4.61 6.40 8.65
CA TYR A 426 -5.34 5.21 9.07
C TYR A 426 -5.36 4.11 8.00
N THR A 427 -5.18 4.47 6.73
CA THR A 427 -5.09 3.50 5.63
C THR A 427 -3.83 2.63 5.70
N THR A 428 -2.75 3.15 6.30
CA THR A 428 -1.51 2.42 6.56
C THR A 428 -1.66 1.54 7.79
N ASP A 429 -2.26 2.08 8.85
CA ASP A 429 -2.54 1.36 10.10
C ASP A 429 -3.49 0.18 9.89
N TRP A 430 -4.40 0.30 8.91
CA TRP A 430 -5.31 -0.77 8.50
C TRP A 430 -4.59 -2.09 8.16
N ASN A 431 -3.33 -2.06 7.72
CA ASN A 431 -2.58 -3.28 7.43
C ASN A 431 -2.29 -4.13 8.67
N GLY A 432 -2.40 -3.54 9.87
CA GLY A 432 -2.28 -4.23 11.15
C GLY A 432 -1.03 -3.90 11.97
N ASN A 433 -0.23 -2.93 11.52
CA ASN A 433 0.93 -2.42 12.26
C ASN A 433 0.53 -1.84 13.63
N ALA A 434 -0.60 -1.13 13.67
CA ALA A 434 -1.03 -0.39 14.85
C ALA A 434 -2.11 -1.13 15.65
N LEU A 435 -3.06 -1.76 14.94
CA LEU A 435 -4.17 -2.53 15.52
C LEU A 435 -4.43 -3.79 14.70
N ALA A 436 -4.56 -4.93 15.37
CA ALA A 436 -4.96 -6.19 14.74
C ALA A 436 -6.34 -6.05 14.05
N PRO A 437 -6.64 -6.87 13.01
CA PRO A 437 -5.82 -7.95 12.49
C PRO A 437 -4.74 -7.52 11.49
N ASP A 438 -3.58 -8.18 11.60
CA ASP A 438 -2.49 -8.14 10.62
C ASP A 438 -2.89 -8.84 9.32
N VAL A 439 -2.76 -8.11 8.21
CA VAL A 439 -3.16 -8.58 6.88
C VAL A 439 -2.26 -9.71 6.34
N ASN A 440 -1.00 -9.81 6.75
CA ASN A 440 -0.11 -10.90 6.37
C ASN A 440 -0.41 -12.18 7.16
N LEU A 441 -0.84 -12.06 8.41
CA LEU A 441 -1.22 -13.20 9.25
C LEU A 441 -2.65 -13.67 8.96
N ARG A 442 -3.54 -12.75 8.61
CA ARG A 442 -4.96 -13.01 8.32
C ARG A 442 -5.39 -12.36 6.99
N PRO A 443 -4.86 -12.82 5.83
CA PRO A 443 -5.11 -12.20 4.53
C PRO A 443 -6.59 -12.25 4.10
N GLY A 444 -7.42 -13.10 4.69
CA GLY A 444 -8.87 -13.12 4.44
C GLY A 444 -9.57 -11.78 4.69
N TYR A 445 -9.04 -10.95 5.60
CA TYR A 445 -9.59 -9.62 5.91
C TYR A 445 -9.52 -8.62 4.75
N ILE A 446 -8.72 -8.88 3.71
CA ILE A 446 -8.75 -8.05 2.50
C ILE A 446 -10.09 -8.14 1.77
N PHE A 447 -10.93 -9.15 2.04
CA PHE A 447 -12.24 -9.31 1.43
C PHE A 447 -13.38 -8.70 2.25
N ASP A 448 -13.11 -8.14 3.43
CA ASP A 448 -14.14 -7.62 4.33
C ASP A 448 -14.62 -6.23 3.91
N TRP A 449 -15.81 -6.17 3.31
CA TRP A 449 -16.46 -4.93 2.88
C TRP A 449 -17.01 -4.08 4.02
N ARG A 450 -17.08 -4.61 5.26
CA ARG A 450 -17.41 -3.79 6.44
C ARG A 450 -16.30 -2.80 6.76
N TYR A 451 -15.06 -3.14 6.41
CA TYR A 451 -13.87 -2.35 6.74
C TYR A 451 -12.99 -2.07 5.51
N PRO A 452 -13.48 -1.38 4.46
CA PRO A 452 -12.68 -1.08 3.28
C PRO A 452 -11.49 -0.17 3.61
N GLN A 453 -10.29 -0.55 3.17
CA GLN A 453 -9.07 0.20 3.50
C GLN A 453 -9.13 1.68 3.07
N PHE A 454 -9.73 1.99 1.90
CA PHE A 454 -9.80 3.37 1.40
C PHE A 454 -10.73 4.30 2.20
N LEU A 455 -11.56 3.73 3.08
CA LEU A 455 -12.42 4.45 4.02
C LEU A 455 -11.91 4.36 5.47
N ALA A 456 -10.69 3.86 5.68
CA ALA A 456 -10.14 3.67 7.01
C ALA A 456 -10.22 4.95 7.82
N SER A 457 -10.77 4.83 9.02
CA SER A 457 -10.84 5.89 10.02
C SER A 457 -10.47 5.30 11.36
N GLN A 458 -10.16 6.18 12.31
CA GLN A 458 -9.93 5.80 13.69
C GLN A 458 -11.02 4.85 14.23
N GLN A 459 -12.29 5.27 14.15
CA GLN A 459 -13.44 4.49 14.59
C GLN A 459 -13.56 3.14 13.86
N MET A 460 -13.30 3.13 12.54
CA MET A 460 -13.34 1.90 11.74
C MET A 460 -12.28 0.89 12.19
N LEU A 461 -11.05 1.33 12.47
CA LEU A 461 -9.98 0.44 12.91
C LEU A 461 -10.30 -0.17 14.28
N CYS A 462 -10.91 0.59 15.17
CA CYS A 462 -11.35 0.12 16.48
C CYS A 462 -12.47 -0.91 16.37
N ALA A 463 -13.50 -0.64 15.55
CA ALA A 463 -14.57 -1.60 15.29
C ALA A 463 -14.04 -2.89 14.65
N ARG A 464 -13.13 -2.78 13.68
CA ARG A 464 -12.46 -3.93 13.05
C ARG A 464 -11.67 -4.76 14.07
N ASN A 465 -10.96 -4.10 14.98
CA ASN A 465 -10.22 -4.77 16.04
C ASN A 465 -11.16 -5.49 17.01
N ALA A 466 -12.31 -4.89 17.33
CA ALA A 466 -13.35 -5.49 18.16
C ALA A 466 -13.91 -6.77 17.55
N ASP A 467 -14.36 -6.68 16.30
CA ASP A 467 -14.90 -7.82 15.57
C ASP A 467 -13.89 -8.96 15.47
N PHE A 468 -12.62 -8.63 15.19
CA PHE A 468 -11.56 -9.63 15.10
C PHE A 468 -11.35 -10.38 16.42
N ASN A 469 -11.26 -9.62 17.53
CA ASN A 469 -11.08 -10.19 18.86
C ASN A 469 -12.29 -11.02 19.32
N ALA A 470 -13.51 -10.55 19.04
CA ALA A 470 -14.73 -11.30 19.29
C ALA A 470 -14.74 -12.64 18.52
N GLN A 471 -14.32 -12.61 17.26
CA GLN A 471 -14.22 -13.81 16.43
C GLN A 471 -13.19 -14.82 16.99
N LEU A 472 -12.00 -14.36 17.39
CA LEU A 472 -10.99 -15.24 17.99
C LEU A 472 -11.48 -15.96 19.25
N LEU A 473 -12.33 -15.31 20.05
CA LEU A 473 -12.98 -15.94 21.21
C LEU A 473 -13.99 -16.99 20.80
N ALA A 474 -14.87 -16.66 19.86
CA ALA A 474 -15.90 -17.56 19.37
C ALA A 474 -15.29 -18.83 18.74
N ASP A 475 -14.17 -18.67 18.02
CA ASP A 475 -13.45 -19.77 17.39
C ASP A 475 -12.56 -20.57 18.38
N GLY A 476 -12.43 -20.09 19.63
CA GLY A 476 -11.58 -20.70 20.66
C GLY A 476 -10.07 -20.58 20.39
N GLU A 477 -9.68 -19.77 19.39
CA GLU A 477 -8.28 -19.48 19.04
C GLU A 477 -7.60 -18.56 20.06
N LEU A 478 -8.38 -17.83 20.84
CA LEU A 478 -7.91 -17.01 21.94
C LEU A 478 -8.43 -17.55 23.27
N ILE A 479 -7.53 -18.14 24.06
CA ILE A 479 -7.88 -18.62 25.39
C ILE A 479 -7.73 -17.46 26.37
N VAL A 480 -8.85 -16.94 26.84
CA VAL A 480 -8.85 -16.05 27.98
C VAL A 480 -8.74 -16.92 29.25
N PRO A 481 -7.65 -16.82 30.01
CA PRO A 481 -7.52 -17.56 31.25
C PRO A 481 -8.65 -17.17 32.21
N GLY A 482 -9.21 -18.18 32.85
CA GLY A 482 -10.20 -18.01 33.87
C GLY A 482 -9.53 -17.77 35.23
N PHE A 483 -9.97 -16.74 35.95
CA PHE A 483 -9.41 -16.35 37.25
C PHE A 483 -10.34 -16.69 38.40
N ASP A 484 -9.75 -16.90 39.57
CA ASP A 484 -10.49 -17.14 40.79
C ASP A 484 -10.97 -15.82 41.43
N GLN A 485 -11.97 -15.93 42.29
CA GLN A 485 -12.54 -14.79 43.01
C GLN A 485 -11.43 -14.08 43.82
N TRP A 486 -11.33 -12.75 43.69
CA TRP A 486 -10.36 -11.88 44.40
C TRP A 486 -8.90 -12.03 43.98
N GLU A 487 -8.63 -12.76 42.91
CA GLU A 487 -7.27 -12.90 42.39
C GLU A 487 -6.80 -11.58 41.75
N GLN A 488 -5.87 -10.88 42.41
CA GLN A 488 -5.25 -9.68 41.87
C GLN A 488 -4.24 -10.05 40.81
N ILE A 489 -4.51 -9.64 39.58
CA ILE A 489 -3.62 -9.88 38.44
C ILE A 489 -2.81 -8.63 38.22
N THR A 490 -1.49 -8.80 38.22
CA THR A 490 -0.54 -7.69 38.08
C THR A 490 0.19 -7.78 36.75
N ARG A 491 0.96 -6.74 36.41
CA ARG A 491 1.78 -6.60 35.20
C ARG A 491 2.73 -7.78 34.87
N ALA A 492 2.84 -8.75 35.77
CA ALA A 492 3.73 -9.90 35.68
C ALA A 492 3.01 -11.26 35.51
N ASP A 493 1.68 -11.30 35.33
CA ASP A 493 0.94 -12.56 35.32
C ASP A 493 1.23 -13.41 34.05
N ALA A 494 1.94 -14.52 34.26
CA ALA A 494 2.49 -15.38 33.21
C ALA A 494 1.44 -16.23 32.46
N ARG A 495 0.20 -16.30 32.96
CA ARG A 495 -0.88 -17.14 32.36
C ARG A 495 -1.26 -16.71 30.94
N TYR A 496 -1.01 -15.45 30.59
CA TYR A 496 -1.27 -14.89 29.27
C TYR A 496 -0.09 -15.01 28.30
N LEU A 497 1.10 -15.37 28.78
CA LEU A 497 2.32 -15.47 27.96
C LEU A 497 2.47 -16.85 27.29
N ASN A 498 1.53 -17.78 27.49
CA ASN A 498 1.78 -19.20 27.25
C ASN A 498 0.87 -19.90 26.24
N ASP A 499 0.04 -19.18 25.49
CA ASP A 499 -0.81 -19.78 24.45
C ASP A 499 -0.10 -19.78 23.08
N ARG A 500 -0.30 -20.85 22.30
CA ARG A 500 0.39 -21.11 21.03
C ARG A 500 0.04 -20.06 19.96
N ALA A 501 -1.16 -19.48 20.02
CA ALA A 501 -1.58 -18.34 19.20
C ALA A 501 -0.92 -17.04 19.65
N THR A 502 -0.91 -16.74 20.95
CA THR A 502 -0.22 -15.55 21.48
C THR A 502 1.30 -15.66 21.39
N ARG A 503 1.88 -16.86 21.35
CA ARG A 503 3.31 -17.06 21.02
C ARG A 503 3.65 -16.60 19.61
N GLN A 504 2.75 -16.62 18.63
CA GLN A 504 3.06 -15.98 17.33
C GLN A 504 3.07 -14.44 17.43
N TRP A 505 2.31 -13.87 18.37
CA TRP A 505 2.24 -12.42 18.60
C TRP A 505 3.20 -11.88 19.67
N LEU A 506 3.70 -12.74 20.57
CA LEU A 506 4.53 -12.41 21.74
C LEU A 506 5.85 -13.19 21.81
N ALA A 507 6.03 -14.29 21.06
CA ALA A 507 7.37 -14.82 20.92
C ALA A 507 8.17 -13.80 20.12
N PRO A 508 9.39 -13.45 20.54
CA PRO A 508 10.37 -13.06 19.56
C PRO A 508 10.46 -14.26 18.62
N GLU A 509 9.98 -14.12 17.38
CA GLU A 509 10.35 -15.07 16.35
C GLU A 509 11.87 -15.25 16.45
N LYS A 510 12.33 -16.50 16.34
CA LYS A 510 13.73 -16.78 16.02
C LYS A 510 14.20 -15.77 14.98
N PRO A 511 15.43 -15.24 15.11
CA PRO A 511 15.85 -14.00 14.47
C PRO A 511 15.65 -14.09 12.95
N THR A 512 14.48 -13.66 12.49
CA THR A 512 14.32 -13.06 11.18
C THR A 512 15.08 -11.76 11.27
N PRO A 513 16.07 -11.56 10.41
CA PRO A 513 17.18 -10.80 10.90
C PRO A 513 16.75 -9.30 10.67
N PRO A 514 17.28 -8.32 11.44
CA PRO A 514 16.61 -7.09 11.81
C PRO A 514 16.38 -6.22 10.59
N ALA A 515 15.12 -6.17 10.13
CA ALA A 515 14.56 -4.87 9.88
C ALA A 515 14.74 -4.09 11.19
N ILE A 516 15.34 -2.88 11.12
CA ILE A 516 15.10 -1.90 12.17
C ILE A 516 13.61 -1.55 12.09
N VAL A 517 12.81 -2.46 12.64
CA VAL A 517 11.66 -2.11 13.44
C VAL A 517 12.28 -1.31 14.58
N PRO A 518 11.90 -0.03 14.82
CA PRO A 518 12.39 0.69 15.99
C PRO A 518 12.21 -0.22 17.18
N ALA A 519 13.31 -0.58 17.84
CA ALA A 519 13.41 -1.67 18.81
C ALA A 519 12.07 -1.92 19.50
N PHE A 520 11.28 -2.87 18.97
CA PHE A 520 10.06 -3.29 19.63
C PHE A 520 10.55 -4.00 20.87
N ARG A 521 10.61 -3.25 21.97
CA ARG A 521 10.78 -3.85 23.28
C ARG A 521 9.60 -4.81 23.44
N PRO A 522 9.85 -6.11 23.69
CA PRO A 522 8.80 -7.03 24.07
C PRO A 522 8.43 -6.66 25.51
N ALA A 523 7.56 -5.67 25.62
CA ALA A 523 6.83 -5.34 26.82
C ALA A 523 5.38 -5.04 26.41
N ALA A 524 4.79 -5.99 25.67
CA ALA A 524 3.34 -6.08 25.56
C ALA A 524 2.80 -6.32 26.98
N GLN A 525 2.15 -5.31 27.55
CA GLN A 525 1.64 -5.35 28.92
C GLN A 525 0.26 -4.69 28.98
N LEU A 526 -0.78 -5.54 28.98
CA LEU A 526 -1.55 -5.94 30.18
C LEU A 526 -3.05 -5.63 30.32
N PHE A 527 -3.64 -6.52 31.14
CA PHE A 527 -5.02 -7.00 31.32
C PHE A 527 -6.04 -6.10 32.02
N PHE A 528 -7.32 -6.40 31.79
CA PHE A 528 -8.34 -6.47 32.84
C PHE A 528 -9.27 -7.67 32.58
N PRO A 529 -9.33 -8.68 33.47
CA PRO A 529 -10.47 -9.57 33.50
C PRO A 529 -11.59 -8.96 34.34
N VAL A 530 -12.80 -9.15 33.85
CA VAL A 530 -14.01 -8.74 34.54
C VAL A 530 -14.40 -9.85 35.50
N ILE A 531 -14.35 -9.52 36.78
CA ILE A 531 -14.74 -10.41 37.87
C ILE A 531 -16.25 -10.36 37.98
N SER A 532 -16.87 -11.52 38.08
CA SER A 532 -18.31 -11.70 38.26
C SER A 532 -18.48 -12.96 39.14
N ARG A 533 -19.49 -12.98 39.99
CA ARG A 533 -19.73 -14.07 40.97
C ARG A 533 -20.88 -14.92 40.46
N ASP A 534 -20.69 -16.22 40.33
CA ASP A 534 -21.83 -17.14 40.39
C ASP A 534 -21.97 -17.66 41.83
N ALA A 535 -23.21 -17.75 42.30
CA ALA A 535 -23.51 -18.15 43.66
C ALA A 535 -24.59 -19.22 43.69
N THR A 536 -24.37 -20.37 43.05
CA THR A 536 -25.03 -21.63 43.42
C THR A 536 -24.29 -22.87 42.87
N GLY A 537 -23.23 -23.32 43.56
CA GLY A 537 -22.61 -24.63 43.32
C GLY A 537 -21.26 -24.81 44.03
N PRO A 538 -20.86 -26.02 44.48
CA PRO A 538 -19.60 -26.23 45.17
C PRO A 538 -18.45 -26.38 44.14
N GLY A 539 -17.93 -25.26 43.65
CA GLY A 539 -16.71 -25.18 42.84
C GLY A 539 -16.41 -23.74 42.40
N PRO A 540 -15.12 -23.33 42.25
CA PRO A 540 -14.77 -22.00 41.77
C PRO A 540 -15.10 -21.87 40.27
N THR A 541 -16.13 -21.08 39.95
CA THR A 541 -16.48 -20.76 38.56
C THR A 541 -15.55 -19.68 38.03
N LYS A 542 -14.84 -19.99 36.95
CA LYS A 542 -13.86 -19.11 36.33
C LYS A 542 -14.50 -18.25 35.24
N ILE A 543 -14.23 -16.94 35.25
CA ILE A 543 -14.80 -16.01 34.26
C ILE A 543 -13.73 -15.53 33.30
N ARG A 544 -14.13 -15.42 32.03
CA ARG A 544 -13.30 -15.02 30.91
C ARG A 544 -13.74 -13.62 30.47
N ALA A 545 -12.81 -12.68 30.33
CA ALA A 545 -13.04 -11.38 29.68
C ALA A 545 -11.88 -10.99 28.76
N LEU A 546 -12.22 -10.37 27.63
CA LEU A 546 -11.27 -9.92 26.63
C LEU A 546 -11.35 -8.42 26.45
N LEU A 547 -10.18 -7.77 26.47
CA LEU A 547 -10.08 -6.35 26.19
C LEU A 547 -9.86 -6.10 24.71
N VAL A 548 -10.57 -5.12 24.16
CA VAL A 548 -10.50 -4.73 22.76
C VAL A 548 -10.08 -3.25 22.66
N GLY A 549 -9.04 -2.99 21.87
CA GLY A 549 -8.68 -1.63 21.45
C GLY A 549 -7.63 -0.90 22.29
N TRP A 550 -6.48 -1.51 22.60
CA TRP A 550 -5.36 -0.81 23.28
C TRP A 550 -3.97 -1.13 22.71
N GLN A 551 -3.03 -0.17 22.81
CA GLN A 551 -1.63 -0.25 22.35
C GLN A 551 -0.64 -0.34 23.54
N PRO A 552 0.50 -1.06 23.42
CA PRO A 552 1.51 -1.15 24.48
C PRO A 552 2.18 0.19 24.85
N ALA A 553 2.60 0.31 26.10
CA ALA A 553 3.24 1.51 26.66
C ALA A 553 4.66 1.75 26.09
N GLY A 554 4.81 2.83 25.33
CA GLY A 554 6.07 3.44 24.87
C GLY A 554 5.75 4.79 24.22
N ASN A 555 6.56 5.82 24.50
CA ASN A 555 6.22 7.24 24.35
C ASN A 555 5.66 7.65 22.98
N ASP A 556 4.54 8.38 23.04
CA ASP A 556 4.06 9.37 22.06
C ASP A 556 3.35 8.94 20.77
N LEU A 557 2.53 7.89 20.79
CA LEU A 557 1.51 7.70 19.73
C LEU A 557 0.12 7.41 20.31
N LEU A 558 -0.85 8.15 19.76
CA LEU A 558 -2.22 8.38 20.20
C LEU A 558 -2.98 7.12 20.63
N ALA A 559 -3.85 7.23 21.64
CA ALA A 559 -4.96 6.30 21.81
C ALA A 559 -5.77 6.24 20.50
N ILE A 560 -5.55 5.19 19.69
CA ILE A 560 -6.20 5.05 18.38
C ILE A 560 -7.70 4.82 18.56
N CYS A 561 -8.24 4.55 19.75
CA CYS A 561 -9.68 4.44 19.95
C CYS A 561 -10.20 5.52 20.90
N ALA A 562 -11.13 6.34 20.40
CA ALA A 562 -11.92 7.28 21.20
C ALA A 562 -12.95 6.56 22.09
N GLU A 563 -13.17 5.27 21.86
CA GLU A 563 -14.00 4.39 22.67
C GLU A 563 -13.18 3.14 23.01
N SER A 564 -13.02 2.83 24.29
CA SER A 564 -12.42 1.55 24.71
C SER A 564 -13.53 0.55 25.01
N SER A 565 -13.42 -0.69 24.54
CA SER A 565 -14.45 -1.70 24.84
C SER A 565 -13.87 -2.97 25.45
N ILE A 566 -14.62 -3.57 26.36
CA ILE A 566 -14.32 -4.84 27.01
C ILE A 566 -15.43 -5.79 26.66
N ILE A 567 -15.06 -6.92 26.05
CA ILE A 567 -15.99 -8.00 25.71
C ILE A 567 -15.99 -9.01 26.86
N LEU A 568 -17.18 -9.29 27.36
CA LEU A 568 -17.50 -10.28 28.38
C LEU A 568 -18.13 -11.49 27.68
N PRO A 569 -17.32 -12.47 27.23
CA PRO A 569 -17.84 -13.62 26.53
C PRO A 569 -18.73 -14.48 27.43
N THR A 570 -19.93 -14.76 26.95
CA THR A 570 -20.88 -15.76 27.46
C THR A 570 -21.09 -15.70 28.98
N VAL A 571 -21.92 -14.74 29.38
CA VAL A 571 -22.37 -14.58 30.77
C VAL A 571 -23.48 -15.59 31.07
N THR A 572 -23.38 -16.34 32.18
CA THR A 572 -24.41 -17.34 32.55
C THR A 572 -25.76 -16.69 32.84
N ALA A 573 -26.86 -17.42 32.57
CA ALA A 573 -28.21 -16.96 32.89
C ALA A 573 -28.39 -16.57 34.38
N ASP A 574 -27.75 -17.32 35.28
CA ASP A 574 -27.78 -17.06 36.72
C ASP A 574 -27.07 -15.75 37.09
N PHE A 575 -25.96 -15.43 36.41
CA PHE A 575 -25.28 -14.17 36.61
C PHE A 575 -26.09 -12.98 36.07
N ALA A 576 -26.68 -13.10 34.88
CA ALA A 576 -27.46 -12.04 34.26
C ALA A 576 -28.73 -11.69 35.07
N ALA A 577 -29.32 -12.68 35.78
CA ALA A 577 -30.52 -12.49 36.59
C ALA A 577 -30.30 -11.66 37.88
N SER A 578 -29.04 -11.50 38.32
CA SER A 578 -28.70 -10.84 39.58
C SER A 578 -28.42 -9.34 39.42
N PRO A 579 -28.77 -8.48 40.42
CA PRO A 579 -28.34 -7.09 40.44
C PRO A 579 -26.86 -6.99 40.83
N TRP A 580 -26.10 -6.11 40.16
CA TRP A 580 -24.66 -5.94 40.41
C TRP A 580 -24.27 -4.46 40.57
N GLN A 581 -23.10 -4.24 41.18
CA GLN A 581 -22.34 -3.00 41.13
C GLN A 581 -21.02 -3.23 40.40
N LEU A 582 -20.81 -2.52 39.30
CA LEU A 582 -19.55 -2.48 38.56
C LEU A 582 -18.57 -1.51 39.26
N VAL A 583 -17.62 -2.06 40.00
CA VAL A 583 -16.53 -1.32 40.64
C VAL A 583 -15.34 -1.21 39.69
N ILE A 584 -14.98 0.02 39.36
CA ILE A 584 -13.93 0.38 38.42
C ILE A 584 -12.84 1.09 39.20
N THR A 585 -11.64 0.51 39.26
CA THR A 585 -10.47 1.13 39.89
C THR A 585 -9.48 1.54 38.82
N GLY A 586 -8.94 2.75 38.90
CA GLY A 586 -8.00 3.22 37.90
C GLY A 586 -7.57 4.67 38.10
N GLN A 587 -7.07 5.25 37.03
CA GLN A 587 -6.75 6.66 36.86
C GLN A 587 -7.50 7.14 35.63
N SER A 588 -8.17 8.28 35.72
CA SER A 588 -8.74 8.95 34.55
C SER A 588 -8.43 10.44 34.62
N ALA A 589 -7.85 10.97 33.54
CA ALA A 589 -7.60 12.42 33.45
C ALA A 589 -8.89 13.24 33.21
N TRP A 590 -9.96 12.58 32.75
CA TRP A 590 -11.20 13.22 32.31
C TRP A 590 -12.44 12.44 32.77
N PRO A 591 -13.60 13.08 32.90
CA PRO A 591 -14.86 12.36 33.04
C PRO A 591 -15.05 11.34 31.92
N THR A 592 -15.51 10.13 32.23
CA THR A 592 -15.66 9.02 31.27
C THR A 592 -17.03 8.37 31.43
N SER A 593 -17.82 8.37 30.37
CA SER A 593 -19.11 7.69 30.31
C SER A 593 -18.89 6.18 30.12
N VAL A 594 -19.60 5.38 30.89
CA VAL A 594 -19.52 3.91 30.86
C VAL A 594 -20.84 3.36 30.37
N HIS A 595 -20.79 2.56 29.31
CA HIS A 595 -21.95 1.94 28.70
C HIS A 595 -21.84 0.42 28.78
N LEU A 596 -22.96 -0.28 28.97
CA LEU A 596 -23.06 -1.74 28.87
C LEU A 596 -24.10 -2.09 27.81
N ASN A 597 -23.69 -2.86 26.79
CA ASN A 597 -24.52 -3.22 25.64
C ASN A 597 -25.19 -1.98 24.99
N GLY A 598 -24.45 -0.88 24.93
CA GLY A 598 -24.91 0.40 24.38
C GLY A 598 -25.74 1.28 25.32
N GLN A 599 -26.17 0.78 26.49
CA GLN A 599 -26.91 1.58 27.47
C GLN A 599 -25.97 2.23 28.50
N LEU A 600 -26.17 3.51 28.80
CA LEU A 600 -25.37 4.25 29.77
C LEU A 600 -25.56 3.68 31.19
N LEU A 601 -24.49 3.18 31.79
CA LEU A 601 -24.44 2.77 33.20
C LEU A 601 -24.18 3.96 34.13
N GLY A 602 -23.37 4.92 33.68
CA GLY A 602 -23.08 6.17 34.40
C GLY A 602 -21.74 6.76 34.03
N GLU A 603 -21.38 7.87 34.69
CA GLU A 603 -20.14 8.62 34.43
C GLU A 603 -19.13 8.43 35.55
N LEU A 604 -17.90 8.08 35.18
CA LEU A 604 -16.72 8.12 36.04
C LEU A 604 -16.20 9.56 36.09
N PRO A 605 -15.95 10.13 37.28
CA PRO A 605 -15.28 11.43 37.37
C PRO A 605 -13.81 11.33 36.94
N ALA A 606 -13.10 12.46 36.90
CA ALA A 606 -11.65 12.43 36.85
C ALA A 606 -11.12 11.69 38.09
N MET A 607 -10.36 10.62 37.88
CA MET A 607 -9.92 9.69 38.91
C MET A 607 -8.42 9.82 39.14
N ALA A 608 -8.02 10.08 40.39
CA ALA A 608 -6.63 9.96 40.82
C ALA A 608 -6.14 8.51 40.63
N PRO A 609 -4.82 8.26 40.51
CA PRO A 609 -4.29 6.90 40.39
C PRO A 609 -4.81 5.97 41.49
N ALA A 610 -5.34 4.81 41.09
CA ALA A 610 -5.92 3.78 41.96
C ALA A 610 -7.19 4.20 42.74
N ALA A 611 -7.91 5.24 42.30
CA ALA A 611 -9.25 5.53 42.81
C ALA A 611 -10.26 4.47 42.33
N SER A 612 -11.28 4.17 43.12
CA SER A 612 -12.36 3.23 42.78
C SER A 612 -13.72 3.94 42.69
N TYR A 613 -14.55 3.54 41.73
CA TYR A 613 -15.89 4.07 41.53
C TYR A 613 -16.87 2.94 41.19
N ALA A 614 -18.08 2.97 41.75
CA ALA A 614 -19.08 1.90 41.58
C ALA A 614 -20.28 2.39 40.76
N LEU A 615 -20.68 1.61 39.75
CA LEU A 615 -21.83 1.88 38.90
C LEU A 615 -22.87 0.75 39.02
N PRO A 616 -24.16 1.04 39.23
CA PRO A 616 -25.18 -0.02 39.32
C PRO A 616 -25.43 -0.65 37.95
N VAL A 617 -25.49 -1.97 37.90
CA VAL A 617 -25.86 -2.76 36.72
C VAL A 617 -27.17 -3.49 37.02
N THR A 618 -28.23 -3.11 36.31
CA THR A 618 -29.53 -3.78 36.42
C THR A 618 -29.52 -5.11 35.68
N ASN A 619 -30.27 -6.09 36.19
CA ASN A 619 -30.40 -7.44 35.63
C ASN A 619 -30.98 -7.50 34.20
N THR A 620 -31.51 -6.40 33.67
CA THR A 620 -31.98 -6.28 32.29
C THR A 620 -30.90 -5.89 31.29
N LEU A 621 -29.74 -5.41 31.76
CA LEU A 621 -28.66 -4.92 30.89
C LEU A 621 -27.74 -6.02 30.42
N LEU A 622 -27.53 -7.05 31.25
CA LEU A 622 -26.73 -8.22 30.89
C LEU A 622 -27.58 -9.19 30.10
N GLN A 623 -27.10 -9.57 28.93
CA GLN A 623 -27.73 -10.56 28.07
C GLN A 623 -27.14 -11.94 28.41
N PRO A 624 -27.98 -12.91 28.82
CA PRO A 624 -27.52 -14.25 29.15
C PRO A 624 -27.15 -15.03 27.88
N ASP A 625 -26.16 -15.91 28.00
CA ASP A 625 -25.67 -16.79 26.94
C ASP A 625 -25.21 -16.05 25.66
N SER A 626 -24.90 -14.76 25.80
CA SER A 626 -24.34 -13.91 24.74
C SER A 626 -23.16 -13.08 25.25
N ASP A 627 -22.42 -12.51 24.31
CA ASP A 627 -21.31 -11.62 24.60
C ASP A 627 -21.85 -10.26 25.04
N ASN A 628 -21.37 -9.77 26.17
CA ASN A 628 -21.73 -8.46 26.69
C ASN A 628 -20.57 -7.47 26.46
N GLN A 629 -20.86 -6.25 26.04
CA GLN A 629 -19.83 -5.24 25.73
C GLN A 629 -19.91 -4.06 26.69
N LEU A 630 -18.83 -3.82 27.44
CA LEU A 630 -18.66 -2.62 28.26
C LEU A 630 -17.84 -1.59 27.47
N THR A 631 -18.38 -0.41 27.22
CA THR A 631 -17.72 0.64 26.43
C THR A 631 -17.46 1.88 27.29
N PHE A 632 -16.30 2.49 27.14
CA PHE A 632 -15.88 3.72 27.81
C PHE A 632 -15.76 4.83 26.77
N THR A 633 -16.48 5.93 26.96
CA THR A 633 -16.57 7.06 26.04
C THR A 633 -16.19 8.37 26.76
N TRP A 634 -15.64 9.34 26.01
CA TRP A 634 -15.26 10.67 26.54
C TRP A 634 -15.98 11.77 25.74
N ASP A 635 -16.63 12.70 26.43
CA ASP A 635 -17.50 13.71 25.79
C ASP A 635 -16.76 14.92 25.17
N HIS A 636 -15.43 14.87 25.02
CA HIS A 636 -14.65 15.99 24.51
C HIS A 636 -13.74 15.63 23.34
N GLU A 637 -13.89 16.35 22.21
CA GLU A 637 -12.92 16.36 21.12
C GLU A 637 -11.56 16.81 21.66
N PRO A 638 -10.47 16.05 21.41
CA PRO A 638 -9.14 16.39 21.90
C PRO A 638 -8.60 17.61 21.15
N THR A 639 -8.93 18.81 21.62
CA THR A 639 -8.48 20.09 21.04
C THR A 639 -7.25 20.68 21.74
N SER A 640 -6.58 19.94 22.63
CA SER A 640 -5.34 20.42 23.24
C SER A 640 -4.38 19.27 23.58
N ALA A 641 -3.10 19.61 23.76
CA ALA A 641 -1.93 18.74 23.91
C ALA A 641 -1.95 17.71 25.08
N ARG A 642 -3.11 17.45 25.69
CA ARG A 642 -3.32 16.36 26.66
C ARG A 642 -4.31 15.37 26.07
N GLN A 643 -3.79 14.23 25.63
CA GLN A 643 -4.61 13.12 25.17
C GLN A 643 -5.46 12.56 26.33
N PRO A 644 -6.71 12.15 26.08
CA PRO A 644 -7.51 11.46 27.07
C PRO A 644 -6.79 10.17 27.49
N SER A 645 -6.58 10.00 28.79
CA SER A 645 -5.96 8.81 29.35
C SER A 645 -6.84 8.23 30.44
N LEU A 646 -7.47 7.10 30.14
CA LEU A 646 -8.02 6.19 31.14
C LEU A 646 -7.03 5.04 31.30
N ARG A 647 -6.53 4.87 32.52
CA ARG A 647 -5.74 3.70 32.93
C ARG A 647 -6.55 2.96 33.97
N LEU A 648 -7.20 1.89 33.56
CA LEU A 648 -7.83 1.00 34.52
C LEU A 648 -6.73 0.28 35.33
N THR A 649 -7.07 -0.14 36.54
CA THR A 649 -6.22 -0.93 37.45
C THR A 649 -6.94 -2.19 37.88
N THR A 650 -8.24 -2.10 38.19
CA THR A 650 -9.12 -3.26 38.37
C THR A 650 -10.53 -2.95 37.87
N LEU A 651 -11.30 -3.97 37.49
CA LEU A 651 -12.71 -3.86 37.17
C LEU A 651 -13.46 -5.09 37.69
N THR A 652 -14.52 -4.89 38.48
CA THR A 652 -15.11 -5.95 39.31
C THR A 652 -16.61 -5.77 39.43
N PHE A 653 -17.41 -6.78 39.10
CA PHE A 653 -18.82 -6.85 39.46
C PHE A 653 -18.94 -7.36 40.90
N VAL A 654 -19.54 -6.55 41.77
CA VAL A 654 -19.77 -6.83 43.19
C VAL A 654 -21.28 -6.91 43.43
N ALA A 655 -21.73 -7.89 44.21
CA ALA A 655 -23.13 -7.92 44.61
C ALA A 655 -23.44 -6.69 45.50
N PRO A 656 -24.63 -6.09 45.40
CA PRO A 656 -25.00 -4.92 46.20
C PRO A 656 -24.90 -5.14 47.72
#